data_AF-A0A8G1ZJY7-F1
#
_entry.id   AF-A0A8G1ZJY7-F1
#
_cell.length_a   1.000
_cell.length_b   1.000
_cell.length_c   1.000
_cell.angle_alpha   90.00
_cell.angle_beta   90.00
_cell.angle_gamma   90.00
#
_symmetry.space_group_name_H-M   'P 1'
#
loop_
_entity.id
_entity.type
_entity.pdbx_description
1 polymer ?
#
loop_
_entity_poly.entity_id
_entity_poly.type
_entity_poly.pdbx_seq_one_letter_code
_entity_poly.pdbx_strand_id
1 'polypeptide(L)'
;MTETDFGEPTPETCLRVARQAAALAAAADDMALSAACRSTSRTEAHREEIMHAVHRQAVEADGHAARAEQWAADPSMPDSALRHCANGAVDYAVRAQEAAGIEATAAALRTELERKLTPAEHAERESGRRRAEAEQEAEERAATGMDADNRHLARMNAYLAESAVPRLGWTAGHVRVLEAAETGRLYQRDGQVRQAAEHGTWSGGRRVSRERTQDLHTAGFLVAVDAADGAQVLAATSMGQVALELARLHPAGLYESDKAAYEARYNRVAKLYKRMDDKKAAARRLPALEHGVGRYRRPVTLVEQEARAARKATEQWEDEGGYCPGVETPAPAAEEGTGRCPCCGLHEVTVAGVLAPHKATHAAADHCPGSGLRPGADTPRPAAEARVEAAPAAAAEPAATPVTAAPSLPPGMYFLSLPSTLYREWWAIQCGRCHGGDRITLSGEWADKYEAAQVAREHFEEAHQPLDAQLTAEEIAEVERWPLSDAQRTVLHWAEHAELAEYDDGFWALDCVPDRWDVNKRVARGRVTGMWAAGLLNVHLTSYGRRLVKSPTGRRVARLVWRAERQGVAQAAAKDARLAPLPKRSNGYPLLSEGRCFKGEERRADDPAPTEPAPAPAVTVPAAAPVSTKVPVRADQPLLRRLFAPRSGRQQRPADVVRAVVRRSQRILTPEERERVRDMPLLNLQGALIMGITDPVPNPSPMPEEAGAWVREHAWPAYWQEMEDRYPFGFHRWSMCERGTCWNCLSGRHDICVHRQKGGPDVDDNRDWVTNHQGRTVAEFIPRPDGEPCVWWCRCECPKGGPAPARPAAKRKPARAGSPAAPEPAPARAGATARAPEADAVQAALW
;
A
#
# COMPACT_ATOMS: atom_id res chain seq x y z
N MET A 1 1.29 13.13 -18.22
CA MET A 1 0.48 13.30 -19.44
C MET A 1 -0.60 14.31 -19.13
N THR A 2 -0.68 15.41 -19.87
CA THR A 2 -1.86 16.27 -19.88
C THR A 2 -2.86 15.61 -20.82
N GLU A 3 -3.91 15.00 -20.30
CA GLU A 3 -5.11 14.77 -21.11
C GLU A 3 -5.47 16.12 -21.73
N THR A 4 -5.36 16.24 -23.05
CA THR A 4 -5.88 17.42 -23.74
C THR A 4 -7.39 17.34 -23.62
N ASP A 5 -7.93 17.99 -22.60
CA ASP A 5 -9.37 18.13 -22.41
C ASP A 5 -9.93 18.87 -23.63
N PHE A 6 -10.44 18.08 -24.58
CA PHE A 6 -11.23 18.60 -25.67
C PHE A 6 -12.47 19.25 -25.08
N GLY A 7 -12.80 20.46 -25.54
CA GLY A 7 -14.04 21.10 -25.16
C GLY A 7 -15.17 20.20 -25.60
N GLU A 8 -16.06 19.86 -24.66
CA GLU A 8 -17.28 19.17 -25.05
C GLU A 8 -18.06 20.11 -25.97
N PRO A 9 -18.30 19.73 -27.24
CA PRO A 9 -19.07 20.55 -28.14
C PRO A 9 -20.47 20.74 -27.55
N THR A 10 -21.00 21.96 -27.67
CA THR A 10 -22.36 22.22 -27.16
C THR A 10 -23.38 21.32 -27.87
N PRO A 11 -24.53 21.01 -27.23
CA PRO A 11 -25.62 20.27 -27.87
C PRO A 11 -26.00 20.82 -29.25
N GLU A 12 -26.03 22.14 -29.41
CA GLU A 12 -26.34 22.81 -30.69
C GLU A 12 -25.25 22.56 -31.75
N THR A 13 -23.98 22.54 -31.32
CA THR A 13 -22.84 22.23 -32.20
C THR A 13 -22.92 20.79 -32.67
N CYS A 14 -23.20 19.84 -31.77
CA CYS A 14 -23.39 18.44 -32.11
C CYS A 14 -24.52 18.22 -33.12
N LEU A 15 -25.69 18.85 -32.88
CA LEU A 15 -26.83 18.79 -33.80
C LEU A 15 -26.51 19.36 -35.18
N ARG A 16 -25.87 20.54 -35.23
CA ARG A 16 -25.47 21.18 -36.49
C ARG A 16 -24.51 20.27 -37.27
N VAL A 17 -23.49 19.73 -36.61
CA VAL A 17 -22.51 18.83 -37.24
C VAL A 17 -23.18 17.56 -37.74
N ALA A 18 -24.05 16.93 -36.95
CA ALA A 18 -24.76 15.72 -37.37
C ALA A 18 -25.61 15.95 -38.63
N ARG A 19 -26.38 17.05 -38.68
CA ARG A 19 -27.17 17.45 -39.85
C ARG A 19 -26.30 17.72 -41.08
N GLN A 20 -25.21 18.45 -40.89
CA GLN A 20 -24.30 18.78 -41.99
C GLN A 20 -23.60 17.54 -42.54
N ALA A 21 -23.22 16.59 -41.68
CA ALA A 21 -22.66 15.31 -42.10
C ALA A 21 -23.66 14.47 -42.90
N ALA A 22 -24.91 14.35 -42.44
CA ALA A 22 -25.96 13.67 -43.18
C ALA A 22 -26.21 14.30 -44.56
N ALA A 23 -26.23 15.64 -44.66
CA ALA A 23 -26.37 16.35 -45.93
C ALA A 23 -25.19 16.08 -46.89
N LEU A 24 -23.95 16.02 -46.39
CA LEU A 24 -22.77 15.67 -47.20
C LEU A 24 -22.83 14.21 -47.68
N ALA A 25 -23.32 13.29 -46.86
CA ALA A 25 -23.49 11.89 -47.22
C ALA A 25 -24.56 11.71 -48.31
N ALA A 26 -25.69 12.41 -48.18
CA ALA A 26 -26.75 12.42 -49.19
C ALA A 26 -26.27 13.00 -50.53
N ALA A 27 -25.48 14.08 -50.51
CA ALA A 27 -24.88 14.64 -51.72
C ALA A 27 -23.92 13.64 -52.40
N ALA A 28 -23.17 12.85 -51.64
CA ALA A 28 -22.32 11.79 -52.19
C ALA A 28 -23.15 10.70 -52.88
N ASP A 29 -24.29 10.32 -52.30
CA ASP A 29 -25.24 9.36 -52.87
C ASP A 29 -25.83 9.85 -54.20
N ASP A 30 -26.31 11.10 -54.24
CA ASP A 30 -26.82 11.73 -55.46
C ASP A 30 -25.76 11.80 -56.57
N MET A 31 -24.50 12.07 -56.22
CA MET A 31 -23.38 12.09 -57.15
C MET A 31 -23.06 10.70 -57.70
N ALA A 32 -23.06 9.67 -56.85
CA ALA A 32 -22.84 8.28 -57.25
C ALA A 32 -23.96 7.80 -58.20
N LEU A 33 -25.22 8.08 -57.85
CA LEU A 33 -26.39 7.78 -58.69
C LEU A 33 -26.30 8.51 -60.05
N SER A 34 -25.98 9.80 -60.04
CA SER A 34 -25.81 10.60 -61.25
C SER A 34 -24.66 10.09 -62.13
N ALA A 35 -23.56 9.63 -61.53
CA ALA A 35 -22.43 9.05 -62.25
C ALA A 35 -22.81 7.70 -62.89
N ALA A 36 -23.60 6.88 -62.19
CA ALA A 36 -24.13 5.63 -62.74
C ALA A 36 -25.05 5.88 -63.94
N CYS A 37 -25.98 6.84 -63.83
CA CYS A 37 -26.91 7.21 -64.91
C CYS A 37 -26.21 7.74 -66.17
N ARG A 38 -25.09 8.47 -66.03
CA ARG A 38 -24.36 9.04 -67.17
C ARG A 38 -23.44 8.05 -67.88
N SER A 39 -23.15 6.91 -67.28
CA SER A 39 -22.07 6.04 -67.76
C SER A 39 -22.57 4.97 -68.72
N THR A 40 -22.02 4.94 -69.94
CA THR A 40 -22.41 4.02 -71.02
C THR A 40 -21.59 2.72 -71.07
N SER A 41 -20.67 2.52 -70.12
CA SER A 41 -19.74 1.38 -70.09
C SER A 41 -20.39 0.07 -69.60
N ARG A 42 -19.89 -1.08 -70.07
CA ARG A 42 -20.39 -2.45 -69.81
C ARG A 42 -20.22 -3.02 -68.38
N THR A 43 -19.59 -2.29 -67.45
CA THR A 43 -19.36 -2.75 -66.06
C THR A 43 -20.48 -2.31 -65.10
N GLU A 44 -21.71 -2.73 -65.39
CA GLU A 44 -22.92 -2.39 -64.63
C GLU A 44 -22.84 -2.83 -63.15
N ALA A 45 -22.39 -4.06 -62.90
CA ALA A 45 -22.29 -4.64 -61.56
C ALA A 45 -21.40 -3.83 -60.59
N HIS A 46 -20.28 -3.28 -61.07
CA HIS A 46 -19.39 -2.48 -60.23
C HIS A 46 -20.00 -1.12 -59.85
N ARG A 47 -20.85 -0.55 -60.73
CA ARG A 47 -21.55 0.70 -60.41
C ARG A 47 -22.69 0.48 -59.44
N GLU A 48 -23.45 -0.59 -59.61
CA GLU A 48 -24.48 -0.99 -58.64
C GLU A 48 -23.85 -1.22 -57.27
N GLU A 49 -22.69 -1.88 -57.20
CA GLU A 49 -21.94 -2.06 -55.96
C GLU A 49 -21.56 -0.72 -55.31
N ILE A 50 -21.00 0.22 -56.07
CA ILE A 50 -20.65 1.56 -55.57
C ILE A 50 -21.90 2.31 -55.10
N MET A 51 -22.98 2.35 -55.89
CA MET A 51 -24.23 3.01 -55.50
C MET A 51 -24.80 2.42 -54.20
N HIS A 52 -24.85 1.09 -54.09
CA HIS A 52 -25.34 0.44 -52.87
C HIS A 52 -24.43 0.67 -51.66
N ALA A 53 -23.12 0.75 -51.87
CA ALA A 53 -22.17 1.06 -50.80
C ALA A 53 -22.38 2.50 -50.29
N VAL A 54 -22.44 3.48 -51.20
CA VAL A 54 -22.64 4.90 -50.88
C VAL A 54 -24.00 5.11 -50.20
N HIS A 55 -25.07 4.60 -50.80
CA HIS A 55 -26.42 4.71 -50.27
C HIS A 55 -26.54 4.16 -48.85
N ARG A 56 -25.93 2.99 -48.59
CA ARG A 56 -25.91 2.40 -47.24
C ARG A 56 -25.26 3.33 -46.23
N GLN A 57 -24.11 3.92 -46.56
CA GLN A 57 -23.44 4.84 -45.64
C GLN A 57 -24.24 6.13 -45.45
N ALA A 58 -24.88 6.65 -46.50
CA ALA A 58 -25.74 7.84 -46.41
C ALA A 58 -26.95 7.63 -45.50
N VAL A 59 -27.62 6.47 -45.59
CA VAL A 59 -28.73 6.11 -44.69
C VAL A 59 -28.28 6.02 -43.23
N GLU A 60 -27.10 5.47 -42.95
CA GLU A 60 -26.58 5.43 -41.58
C GLU A 60 -26.23 6.83 -41.04
N ALA A 61 -25.65 7.70 -41.87
CA ALA A 61 -25.38 9.09 -41.50
C ALA A 61 -26.67 9.84 -41.16
N ASP A 62 -27.71 9.69 -41.98
CA ASP A 62 -29.04 10.26 -41.75
C ASP A 62 -29.69 9.70 -40.47
N GLY A 63 -29.58 8.38 -40.25
CA GLY A 63 -30.06 7.72 -39.04
C GLY A 63 -29.39 8.26 -37.76
N HIS A 64 -28.09 8.57 -37.81
CA HIS A 64 -27.39 9.22 -36.71
C HIS A 64 -27.83 10.68 -36.51
N ALA A 65 -28.06 11.44 -37.59
CA ALA A 65 -28.58 12.80 -37.50
C ALA A 65 -30.01 12.82 -36.89
N ALA A 66 -30.90 11.93 -37.35
CA ALA A 66 -32.24 11.78 -36.81
C ALA A 66 -32.23 11.40 -35.32
N ARG A 67 -31.34 10.48 -34.91
CA ARG A 67 -31.14 10.15 -33.48
C ARG A 67 -30.65 11.36 -32.69
N ALA A 68 -29.74 12.17 -33.23
CA ALA A 68 -29.30 13.39 -32.56
C ALA A 68 -30.47 14.34 -32.29
N GLU A 69 -31.36 14.54 -33.27
CA GLU A 69 -32.56 15.38 -33.09
C GLU A 69 -33.52 14.83 -32.05
N GLN A 70 -33.76 13.51 -32.08
CA GLN A 70 -34.60 12.85 -31.08
C GLN A 70 -34.02 13.01 -29.67
N TRP A 71 -32.72 12.81 -29.50
CA TRP A 71 -32.06 12.90 -28.20
C TRP A 71 -31.98 14.34 -27.70
N ALA A 72 -31.86 15.32 -28.58
CA ALA A 72 -31.89 16.72 -28.18
C ALA A 72 -33.27 17.18 -27.69
N ALA A 73 -34.34 16.51 -28.12
CA ALA A 73 -35.69 16.76 -27.65
C ALA A 73 -36.01 16.05 -26.31
N ASP A 74 -35.14 15.15 -25.85
CA ASP A 74 -35.35 14.37 -24.63
C ASP A 74 -34.48 14.90 -23.47
N PRO A 75 -35.07 15.56 -22.44
CA PRO A 75 -34.32 16.10 -21.31
C PRO A 75 -33.63 15.04 -20.44
N SER A 76 -33.95 13.76 -20.60
CA SER A 76 -33.32 12.66 -19.87
C SER A 76 -32.02 12.17 -20.52
N MET A 77 -31.76 12.56 -21.77
CA MET A 77 -30.57 12.13 -22.49
C MET A 77 -29.36 13.00 -22.13
N PRO A 78 -28.19 12.41 -21.84
CA PRO A 78 -26.98 13.17 -21.54
C PRO A 78 -26.39 13.80 -22.82
N ASP A 79 -25.75 14.96 -22.70
CA ASP A 79 -25.09 15.67 -23.82
C ASP A 79 -24.04 14.79 -24.55
N SER A 80 -23.43 13.84 -23.86
CA SER A 80 -22.49 12.87 -24.44
C SER A 80 -23.14 11.99 -25.53
N ALA A 81 -24.46 11.76 -25.45
CA ALA A 81 -25.21 11.03 -26.45
C ALA A 81 -25.29 11.83 -27.77
N LEU A 82 -25.48 13.15 -27.71
CA LEU A 82 -25.48 14.01 -28.90
C LEU A 82 -24.12 14.01 -29.59
N ARG A 83 -23.04 14.07 -28.82
CA ARG A 83 -21.67 13.95 -29.35
C ARG A 83 -21.44 12.59 -30.04
N HIS A 84 -21.94 11.51 -29.45
CA HIS A 84 -21.87 10.18 -30.06
C HIS A 84 -22.58 10.14 -31.41
N CYS A 85 -23.80 10.70 -31.51
CA CYS A 85 -24.51 10.77 -32.78
C CYS A 85 -23.82 11.65 -33.81
N ALA A 86 -23.28 12.81 -33.41
CA ALA A 86 -22.54 13.68 -34.32
C ALA A 86 -21.28 13.00 -34.89
N ASN A 87 -20.49 12.32 -34.03
CA ASN A 87 -19.34 11.55 -34.48
C ASN A 87 -19.74 10.42 -35.44
N GLY A 88 -20.79 9.66 -35.11
CA GLY A 88 -21.31 8.61 -35.97
C GLY A 88 -21.73 9.14 -37.34
N ALA A 89 -22.48 10.25 -37.39
CA ALA A 89 -22.90 10.88 -38.63
C ALA A 89 -21.71 11.31 -39.50
N VAL A 90 -20.67 11.91 -38.88
CA VAL A 90 -19.44 12.32 -39.59
C VAL A 90 -18.68 11.12 -40.14
N ASP A 91 -18.53 10.05 -39.37
CA ASP A 91 -17.81 8.84 -39.80
C ASP A 91 -18.51 8.16 -40.99
N TYR A 92 -19.84 8.05 -40.96
CA TYR A 92 -20.61 7.51 -42.08
C TYR A 92 -20.60 8.43 -43.30
N ALA A 93 -20.63 9.74 -43.12
CA ALA A 93 -20.50 10.69 -44.21
C ALA A 93 -19.14 10.60 -44.91
N VAL A 94 -18.05 10.46 -44.15
CA VAL A 94 -16.71 10.23 -44.72
C VAL A 94 -16.68 8.94 -45.55
N ARG A 95 -17.23 7.84 -45.04
CA ARG A 95 -17.29 6.56 -45.77
C ARG A 95 -18.15 6.65 -47.03
N ALA A 96 -19.25 7.41 -47.00
CA ALA A 96 -20.09 7.67 -48.17
C ALA A 96 -19.30 8.41 -49.26
N GLN A 97 -18.56 9.46 -48.87
CA GLN A 97 -17.71 10.24 -49.79
C GLN A 97 -16.57 9.41 -50.38
N GLU A 98 -15.89 8.61 -49.56
CA GLU A 98 -14.83 7.70 -49.99
C GLU A 98 -15.36 6.64 -50.97
N ALA A 99 -16.51 6.02 -50.68
CA ALA A 99 -17.14 5.03 -51.56
C ALA A 99 -17.58 5.65 -52.90
N ALA A 100 -18.01 6.91 -52.91
CA ALA A 100 -18.37 7.64 -54.12
C ALA A 100 -17.13 8.11 -54.92
N GLY A 101 -15.92 7.95 -54.37
CA GLY A 101 -14.68 8.41 -54.99
C GLY A 101 -14.54 9.94 -55.02
N ILE A 102 -15.15 10.64 -54.07
CA ILE A 102 -15.06 12.10 -53.93
C ILE A 102 -14.23 12.48 -52.70
N GLU A 103 -13.78 13.75 -52.65
CA GLU A 103 -13.01 14.25 -51.51
C GLU A 103 -13.82 14.19 -50.22
N ALA A 104 -13.22 13.64 -49.15
CA ALA A 104 -13.85 13.42 -47.85
C ALA A 104 -13.99 14.71 -47.01
N THR A 105 -14.70 15.70 -47.53
CA THR A 105 -14.90 17.01 -46.88
C THR A 105 -15.59 16.92 -45.52
N ALA A 106 -16.36 15.85 -45.26
CA ALA A 106 -16.98 15.60 -43.95
C ALA A 106 -15.93 15.41 -42.84
N ALA A 107 -14.70 15.00 -43.15
CA ALA A 107 -13.64 14.84 -42.15
C ALA A 107 -13.29 16.15 -41.43
N ALA A 108 -13.49 17.31 -42.08
CA ALA A 108 -13.28 18.61 -41.47
C ALA A 108 -14.23 18.86 -40.29
N LEU A 109 -15.42 18.27 -40.29
CA LEU A 109 -16.40 18.41 -39.21
C LEU A 109 -15.93 17.76 -37.90
N ARG A 110 -14.99 16.80 -37.94
CA ARG A 110 -14.38 16.25 -36.72
C ARG A 110 -13.64 17.32 -35.93
N THR A 111 -12.98 18.27 -36.62
CA THR A 111 -12.24 19.35 -35.96
C THR A 111 -13.15 20.30 -35.16
N GLU A 112 -14.43 20.41 -35.55
CA GLU A 112 -15.42 21.19 -34.80
C GLU A 112 -15.88 20.45 -33.53
N LEU A 113 -16.00 19.13 -33.58
CA LEU A 113 -16.33 18.28 -32.43
C LEU A 113 -15.14 18.07 -31.47
N GLU A 114 -13.92 18.29 -31.96
CA GLU A 114 -12.66 18.16 -31.23
C GLU A 114 -12.04 19.53 -30.92
N ARG A 115 -12.84 20.60 -30.87
CA ARG A 115 -12.34 21.93 -30.54
C ARG A 115 -11.68 21.90 -29.16
N LYS A 116 -10.38 22.18 -29.10
CA LYS A 116 -9.66 22.32 -27.83
C LYS A 116 -10.18 23.54 -27.07
N LEU A 117 -10.41 23.39 -25.76
CA LEU A 117 -10.70 24.56 -24.91
C LEU A 117 -9.48 25.48 -24.90
N THR A 118 -9.73 26.78 -24.91
CA THR A 118 -8.68 27.74 -24.57
C THR A 118 -8.29 27.57 -23.09
N PRO A 119 -7.04 27.88 -22.69
CA PRO A 119 -6.65 27.82 -21.28
C PRO A 119 -7.56 28.63 -20.34
N ALA A 120 -8.13 29.74 -20.84
CA ALA A 120 -9.08 30.57 -20.12
C ALA A 120 -10.42 29.84 -19.88
N GLU A 121 -10.99 29.23 -20.92
CA GLU A 121 -12.23 28.44 -20.81
C GLU A 121 -12.05 27.22 -19.89
N HIS A 122 -10.89 26.56 -19.96
CA HIS A 122 -10.55 25.47 -19.05
C HIS A 122 -10.48 25.97 -17.60
N ALA A 123 -9.82 27.10 -17.35
CA ALA A 123 -9.74 27.69 -16.01
C ALA A 123 -11.11 28.10 -15.46
N GLU A 124 -11.99 28.64 -16.31
CA GLU A 124 -13.37 29.00 -15.93
C GLU A 124 -14.21 27.76 -15.61
N ARG A 125 -14.14 26.71 -16.43
CA ARG A 125 -14.82 25.43 -16.19
C ARG A 125 -14.35 24.78 -14.89
N GLU A 126 -13.05 24.75 -14.67
CA GLU A 126 -12.45 24.21 -13.44
C GLU A 126 -12.88 25.02 -12.21
N SER A 127 -12.94 26.34 -12.31
CA SER A 127 -13.46 27.22 -11.25
C SER A 127 -14.95 26.99 -10.98
N GLY A 128 -15.75 26.80 -12.02
CA GLY A 128 -17.16 26.40 -11.92
C GLY A 128 -17.33 25.06 -11.20
N ARG A 129 -16.56 24.04 -11.61
CA ARG A 129 -16.55 22.72 -10.97
C ARG A 129 -16.20 22.82 -9.49
N ARG A 130 -15.14 23.54 -9.12
CA ARG A 130 -14.72 23.73 -7.72
C ARG A 130 -15.77 24.47 -6.88
N ARG A 131 -16.49 25.43 -7.46
CA ARG A 131 -17.61 26.11 -6.77
C ARG A 131 -18.76 25.14 -6.52
N ALA A 132 -19.16 24.37 -7.53
CA ALA A 132 -20.21 23.37 -7.38
C ALA A 132 -19.83 22.27 -6.37
N GLU A 133 -18.59 21.77 -6.41
CA GLU A 133 -18.07 20.81 -5.44
C GLU A 133 -18.03 21.40 -4.02
N ALA A 134 -17.66 22.67 -3.88
CA ALA A 134 -17.64 23.37 -2.58
C ALA A 134 -19.05 23.61 -2.03
N GLU A 135 -20.02 23.97 -2.88
CA GLU A 135 -21.43 24.12 -2.51
C GLU A 135 -22.03 22.77 -2.08
N GLN A 136 -21.83 21.71 -2.87
CA GLN A 136 -22.26 20.36 -2.51
C GLN A 136 -21.62 19.90 -1.19
N GLU A 137 -20.32 20.12 -1.00
CA GLU A 137 -19.63 19.77 0.23
C GLU A 137 -20.17 20.58 1.42
N ALA A 138 -20.51 21.85 1.24
CA ALA A 138 -21.11 22.68 2.29
C ALA A 138 -22.51 22.17 2.68
N GLU A 139 -23.34 21.80 1.70
CA GLU A 139 -24.65 21.19 1.92
C GLU A 139 -24.54 19.85 2.66
N GLU A 140 -23.65 18.96 2.21
CA GLU A 140 -23.44 17.66 2.86
C GLU A 140 -22.85 17.81 4.28
N ARG A 141 -21.94 18.77 4.49
CA ARG A 141 -21.42 19.10 5.83
C ARG A 141 -22.53 19.62 6.73
N ALA A 142 -23.39 20.51 6.23
CA ALA A 142 -24.52 21.03 7.00
C ALA A 142 -25.53 19.92 7.37
N ALA A 143 -25.79 18.99 6.45
CA ALA A 143 -26.73 17.89 6.65
C ALA A 143 -26.24 16.83 7.65
N THR A 144 -24.93 16.51 7.63
CA THR A 144 -24.37 15.42 8.44
C THR A 144 -23.59 15.86 9.66
N GLY A 145 -23.16 17.14 9.70
CA GLY A 145 -22.18 17.61 10.67
C GLY A 145 -20.81 16.95 10.53
N MET A 146 -20.50 16.33 9.39
CA MET A 146 -19.25 15.58 9.12
C MET A 146 -18.59 16.09 7.84
N ASP A 147 -17.25 16.05 7.79
CA ASP A 147 -16.49 16.23 6.54
C ASP A 147 -16.62 15.01 5.60
N ALA A 148 -16.16 15.16 4.35
CA ALA A 148 -16.23 14.11 3.33
C ALA A 148 -15.60 12.77 3.78
N ASP A 149 -14.46 12.83 4.47
CA ASP A 149 -13.74 11.65 4.94
C ASP A 149 -14.53 10.90 6.02
N ASN A 150 -15.11 11.60 6.98
CA ASN A 150 -15.95 11.01 8.01
C ASN A 150 -17.27 10.47 7.45
N ARG A 151 -17.86 11.15 6.45
CA ARG A 151 -19.03 10.63 5.73
C ARG A 151 -18.68 9.33 5.00
N HIS A 152 -17.52 9.27 4.36
CA HIS A 152 -17.02 8.04 3.74
C HIS A 152 -16.79 6.93 4.77
N LEU A 153 -16.16 7.23 5.91
CA LEU A 153 -15.97 6.28 7.00
C LEU A 153 -17.31 5.78 7.57
N ALA A 154 -18.31 6.64 7.71
CA ALA A 154 -19.64 6.26 8.15
C ALA A 154 -20.29 5.25 7.18
N ARG A 155 -20.20 5.50 5.86
CA ARG A 155 -20.68 4.55 4.83
C ARG A 155 -19.93 3.21 4.89
N MET A 156 -18.61 3.24 5.01
CA MET A 156 -17.79 2.02 5.12
C MET A 156 -18.09 1.23 6.40
N ASN A 157 -18.35 1.91 7.51
CA ASN A 157 -18.74 1.25 8.76
C ASN A 157 -20.14 0.63 8.69
N ALA A 158 -21.09 1.24 7.96
CA ALA A 158 -22.40 0.64 7.71
C ALA A 158 -22.26 -0.68 6.91
N TYR A 159 -21.46 -0.66 5.83
CA TYR A 159 -21.15 -1.88 5.06
C TYR A 159 -20.43 -2.94 5.91
N LEU A 160 -19.47 -2.51 6.75
CA LEU A 160 -18.82 -3.41 7.70
C LEU A 160 -19.82 -4.02 8.70
N ALA A 161 -20.78 -3.24 9.19
CA ALA A 161 -21.81 -3.69 10.12
C ALA A 161 -22.73 -4.75 9.49
N GLU A 162 -23.17 -4.55 8.25
CA GLU A 162 -23.98 -5.53 7.50
C GLU A 162 -23.31 -6.90 7.41
N SER A 163 -21.99 -6.92 7.16
CA SER A 163 -21.24 -8.17 7.07
C SER A 163 -20.85 -8.78 8.42
N ALA A 164 -20.57 -7.95 9.44
CA ALA A 164 -20.02 -8.38 10.71
C ALA A 164 -21.09 -8.77 11.74
N VAL A 165 -22.19 -8.01 11.86
CA VAL A 165 -23.20 -8.20 12.92
C VAL A 165 -23.86 -9.59 12.85
N PRO A 166 -24.30 -10.11 11.70
CA PRO A 166 -24.82 -11.49 11.60
C PRO A 166 -23.78 -12.56 11.99
N ARG A 167 -22.48 -12.26 11.80
CA ARG A 167 -21.39 -13.17 12.16
C ARG A 167 -21.12 -13.23 13.66
N LEU A 168 -21.46 -12.19 14.42
CA LEU A 168 -21.37 -12.20 15.88
C LEU A 168 -22.33 -13.22 16.51
N GLY A 169 -23.45 -13.54 15.84
CA GLY A 169 -24.46 -14.43 16.41
C GLY A 169 -25.10 -13.82 17.66
N TRP A 170 -25.32 -12.51 17.67
CA TRP A 170 -25.89 -11.79 18.80
C TRP A 170 -27.39 -11.64 18.70
N THR A 171 -28.02 -11.42 19.84
CA THR A 171 -29.42 -11.02 19.97
C THR A 171 -29.50 -9.63 20.58
N ALA A 172 -30.66 -8.97 20.52
CA ALA A 172 -30.88 -7.69 21.22
C ALA A 172 -30.57 -7.79 22.74
N GLY A 173 -30.66 -9.00 23.31
CA GLY A 173 -30.26 -9.25 24.69
C GLY A 173 -28.77 -9.06 24.96
N HIS A 174 -27.90 -9.39 24.00
CA HIS A 174 -26.45 -9.20 24.10
C HIS A 174 -26.08 -7.71 24.00
N VAL A 175 -26.74 -6.99 23.08
CA VAL A 175 -26.57 -5.54 22.92
C VAL A 175 -26.87 -4.80 24.23
N ARG A 176 -28.00 -5.10 24.88
CA ARG A 176 -28.37 -4.49 26.17
C ARG A 176 -27.36 -4.73 27.30
N VAL A 177 -26.66 -5.86 27.29
CA VAL A 177 -25.59 -6.12 28.26
C VAL A 177 -24.40 -5.19 28.00
N LEU A 178 -23.98 -5.05 26.74
CA LEU A 178 -22.89 -4.17 26.37
C LEU A 178 -23.23 -2.69 26.58
N GLU A 179 -24.46 -2.26 26.33
CA GLU A 179 -24.92 -0.91 26.67
C GLU A 179 -24.82 -0.63 28.17
N ALA A 180 -25.19 -1.60 29.02
CA ALA A 180 -25.04 -1.46 30.46
C ALA A 180 -23.55 -1.35 30.86
N ALA A 181 -22.68 -2.13 30.20
CA ALA A 181 -21.23 -2.10 30.42
C ALA A 181 -20.58 -0.80 29.93
N GLU A 182 -21.01 -0.24 28.79
CA GLU A 182 -20.55 1.03 28.23
C GLU A 182 -20.81 2.19 29.20
N THR A 183 -21.95 2.16 29.89
CA THR A 183 -22.27 3.17 30.93
C THR A 183 -21.54 2.96 32.24
N GLY A 184 -20.71 1.92 32.37
CA GLY A 184 -20.02 1.57 33.61
C GLY A 184 -20.97 1.17 34.75
N ARG A 185 -22.18 0.68 34.43
CA ARG A 185 -23.22 0.31 35.41
C ARG A 185 -23.48 -1.19 35.49
N LEU A 186 -22.73 -2.00 34.76
CA LEU A 186 -22.85 -3.45 34.80
C LEU A 186 -21.95 -4.02 35.88
N TYR A 187 -22.53 -4.68 36.87
CA TYR A 187 -21.80 -5.26 37.98
C TYR A 187 -22.08 -6.75 38.13
N GLN A 188 -21.12 -7.46 38.71
CA GLN A 188 -21.20 -8.86 39.09
C GLN A 188 -20.79 -9.05 40.56
N ARG A 189 -21.63 -9.76 41.34
CA ARG A 189 -21.36 -10.14 42.73
C ARG A 189 -22.09 -11.43 43.07
N ASP A 190 -21.43 -12.37 43.75
CA ASP A 190 -22.01 -13.65 44.19
C ASP A 190 -22.73 -14.42 43.06
N GLY A 191 -22.17 -14.35 41.84
CA GLY A 191 -22.74 -14.97 40.64
C GLY A 191 -23.98 -14.29 40.07
N GLN A 192 -24.45 -13.19 40.65
CA GLN A 192 -25.53 -12.35 40.12
C GLN A 192 -24.95 -11.22 39.28
N VAL A 193 -25.62 -10.91 38.16
CA VAL A 193 -25.29 -9.78 37.29
C VAL A 193 -26.42 -8.77 37.33
N ARG A 194 -26.09 -7.51 37.59
CA ARG A 194 -27.06 -6.41 37.70
C ARG A 194 -26.59 -5.20 36.92
N GLN A 195 -27.55 -4.47 36.37
CA GLN A 195 -27.31 -3.11 35.94
C GLN A 195 -27.77 -2.17 37.06
N ALA A 196 -26.83 -1.47 37.67
CA ALA A 196 -27.08 -0.46 38.68
C ALA A 196 -27.89 0.72 38.12
N ALA A 197 -28.58 1.44 39.01
CA ALA A 197 -29.29 2.67 38.63
C ALA A 197 -28.28 3.78 38.28
N GLU A 198 -27.27 3.94 39.13
CA GLU A 198 -26.24 4.96 39.05
C GLU A 198 -24.84 4.34 38.89
N HIS A 199 -23.89 5.13 38.40
CA HIS A 199 -22.50 4.72 38.32
C HIS A 199 -21.87 4.72 39.72
N GLY A 200 -21.09 3.69 40.05
CA GLY A 200 -20.38 3.57 41.33
C GLY A 200 -21.15 2.84 42.42
N THR A 201 -22.45 2.57 42.28
CA THR A 201 -23.26 1.93 43.32
C THR A 201 -23.75 0.54 42.91
N TRP A 202 -23.47 -0.50 43.71
CA TRP A 202 -23.99 -1.86 43.47
C TRP A 202 -25.49 -1.97 43.77
N SER A 203 -25.96 -1.28 44.80
CA SER A 203 -27.33 -1.39 45.31
C SER A 203 -28.34 -0.70 44.41
N GLY A 204 -29.41 -1.42 44.06
CA GLY A 204 -30.47 -0.93 43.17
C GLY A 204 -30.36 -1.48 41.74
N GLY A 205 -31.33 -1.14 40.90
CA GLY A 205 -31.29 -1.48 39.47
C GLY A 205 -31.79 -2.89 39.08
N ARG A 206 -31.72 -3.17 37.77
CA ARG A 206 -32.38 -4.33 37.12
C ARG A 206 -31.46 -5.55 37.01
N ARG A 207 -32.03 -6.75 37.12
CA ARG A 207 -31.31 -8.00 36.85
C ARG A 207 -31.01 -8.12 35.35
N VAL A 208 -29.79 -8.52 35.02
CA VAL A 208 -29.34 -8.76 33.64
C VAL A 208 -29.10 -10.26 33.46
N SER A 209 -29.25 -10.77 32.22
CA SER A 209 -29.04 -12.20 31.95
C SER A 209 -27.60 -12.61 32.25
N ARG A 210 -27.43 -13.46 33.26
CA ARG A 210 -26.13 -14.02 33.64
C ARG A 210 -25.47 -14.78 32.48
N GLU A 211 -26.25 -15.56 31.75
CA GLU A 211 -25.75 -16.39 30.64
C GLU A 211 -25.15 -15.52 29.53
N ARG A 212 -25.88 -14.52 29.04
CA ARG A 212 -25.38 -13.61 27.99
C ARG A 212 -24.18 -12.81 28.44
N THR A 213 -24.15 -12.37 29.71
CA THR A 213 -22.99 -11.68 30.27
C THR A 213 -21.77 -12.60 30.32
N GLN A 214 -21.94 -13.85 30.74
CA GLN A 214 -20.86 -14.83 30.76
C GLN A 214 -20.34 -15.14 29.35
N ASP A 215 -21.23 -15.26 28.36
CA ASP A 215 -20.87 -15.50 26.97
C ASP A 215 -20.03 -14.34 26.41
N LEU A 216 -20.45 -13.10 26.64
CA LEU A 216 -19.73 -11.89 26.21
C LEU A 216 -18.37 -11.75 26.91
N HIS A 217 -18.30 -12.03 28.21
CA HIS A 217 -17.04 -12.04 28.95
C HIS A 217 -16.09 -13.12 28.44
N THR A 218 -16.58 -14.34 28.23
CA THR A 218 -15.78 -15.48 27.75
C THR A 218 -15.25 -15.23 26.33
N ALA A 219 -16.01 -14.54 25.49
CA ALA A 219 -15.58 -14.15 24.14
C ALA A 219 -14.71 -12.88 24.09
N GLY A 220 -14.42 -12.25 25.24
CA GLY A 220 -13.52 -11.10 25.34
C GLY A 220 -14.15 -9.75 24.98
N PHE A 221 -15.48 -9.66 24.85
CA PHE A 221 -16.18 -8.39 24.65
C PHE A 221 -16.35 -7.59 25.95
N LEU A 222 -16.30 -8.27 27.11
CA LEU A 222 -16.31 -7.67 28.44
C LEU A 222 -15.04 -8.02 29.19
N VAL A 223 -14.64 -7.14 30.10
CA VAL A 223 -13.57 -7.36 31.08
C VAL A 223 -14.08 -7.02 32.48
N ALA A 224 -13.75 -7.87 33.46
CA ALA A 224 -14.03 -7.60 34.86
C ALA A 224 -12.93 -6.75 35.49
N VAL A 225 -13.33 -5.71 36.21
CA VAL A 225 -12.47 -4.83 37.00
C VAL A 225 -12.97 -4.88 38.44
N ASP A 226 -12.08 -5.21 39.39
CA ASP A 226 -12.46 -5.28 40.80
C ASP A 226 -12.80 -3.89 41.34
N ALA A 227 -13.94 -3.77 42.03
CA ALA A 227 -14.32 -2.57 42.77
C ALA A 227 -14.04 -2.76 44.26
N ALA A 228 -13.90 -1.65 45.00
CA ALA A 228 -13.51 -1.64 46.41
C ALA A 228 -14.42 -2.48 47.33
N ASP A 229 -15.69 -2.66 46.98
CA ASP A 229 -16.70 -3.31 47.82
C ASP A 229 -16.86 -4.82 47.57
N GLY A 230 -15.88 -5.45 46.91
CA GLY A 230 -15.92 -6.88 46.54
C GLY A 230 -16.88 -7.21 45.39
N ALA A 231 -17.47 -6.19 44.75
CA ALA A 231 -18.18 -6.33 43.47
C ALA A 231 -17.20 -6.17 42.30
N GLN A 232 -17.51 -6.80 41.17
CA GLN A 232 -16.75 -6.62 39.93
C GLN A 232 -17.55 -5.74 38.97
N VAL A 233 -16.94 -4.68 38.46
CA VAL A 233 -17.48 -3.86 37.36
C VAL A 233 -17.12 -4.54 36.06
N LEU A 234 -18.12 -4.82 35.23
CA LEU A 234 -17.92 -5.38 33.90
C LEU A 234 -17.90 -4.23 32.88
N ALA A 235 -16.73 -3.92 32.34
CA ALA A 235 -16.54 -2.89 31.32
C ALA A 235 -16.45 -3.51 29.91
N ALA A 236 -16.90 -2.78 28.90
CA ALA A 236 -16.70 -3.19 27.51
C ALA A 236 -15.22 -3.06 27.13
N THR A 237 -14.66 -4.09 26.49
CA THR A 237 -13.32 -4.00 25.87
C THR A 237 -13.39 -3.13 24.61
N SER A 238 -12.25 -2.75 24.03
CA SER A 238 -12.24 -2.04 22.74
C SER A 238 -12.95 -2.83 21.63
N MET A 239 -12.81 -4.16 21.63
CA MET A 239 -13.55 -5.05 20.74
C MET A 239 -15.06 -5.04 21.06
N GLY A 240 -15.43 -5.03 22.35
CA GLY A 240 -16.81 -4.88 22.82
C GLY A 240 -17.46 -3.58 22.36
N GLN A 241 -16.74 -2.47 22.45
CA GLN A 241 -17.19 -1.13 22.01
C GLN A 241 -17.43 -1.11 20.50
N VAL A 242 -16.45 -1.56 19.70
CA VAL A 242 -16.61 -1.63 18.23
C VAL A 242 -17.78 -2.53 17.84
N ALA A 243 -17.91 -3.70 18.46
CA ALA A 243 -19.01 -4.61 18.16
C ALA A 243 -20.38 -4.04 18.57
N LEU A 244 -20.46 -3.27 19.65
CA LEU A 244 -21.67 -2.53 20.05
C LEU A 244 -22.02 -1.44 19.03
N GLU A 245 -21.04 -0.65 18.57
CA GLU A 245 -21.25 0.39 17.55
C GLU A 245 -21.71 -0.22 16.21
N LEU A 246 -21.10 -1.31 15.76
CA LEU A 246 -21.55 -2.04 14.56
C LEU A 246 -22.98 -2.57 14.73
N ALA A 247 -23.32 -3.14 15.90
CA ALA A 247 -24.67 -3.61 16.17
C ALA A 247 -25.72 -2.47 16.16
N ARG A 248 -25.35 -1.26 16.58
CA ARG A 248 -26.22 -0.06 16.48
C ARG A 248 -26.41 0.39 15.04
N LEU A 249 -25.39 0.28 14.19
CA LEU A 249 -25.47 0.61 12.76
C LEU A 249 -26.32 -0.39 11.97
N HIS A 250 -26.32 -1.66 12.35
CA HIS A 250 -27.09 -2.71 11.65
C HIS A 250 -27.90 -3.59 12.61
N PRO A 251 -28.98 -3.05 13.23
CA PRO A 251 -29.81 -3.80 14.17
C PRO A 251 -30.57 -4.96 13.50
N ALA A 252 -30.85 -4.87 12.20
CA ALA A 252 -31.50 -5.93 11.42
C ALA A 252 -30.64 -7.22 11.32
N GLY A 253 -29.33 -7.12 11.53
CA GLY A 253 -28.43 -8.28 11.55
C GLY A 253 -28.43 -9.06 12.87
N LEU A 254 -29.16 -8.58 13.89
CA LEU A 254 -29.31 -9.27 15.17
C LEU A 254 -30.37 -10.37 15.06
N TYR A 255 -30.12 -11.50 15.69
CA TYR A 255 -31.07 -12.60 15.72
C TYR A 255 -32.21 -12.32 16.71
N GLU A 256 -33.43 -12.67 16.31
CA GLU A 256 -34.65 -12.45 17.11
C GLU A 256 -34.65 -13.26 18.43
N SER A 257 -34.00 -14.43 18.43
CA SER A 257 -33.95 -15.33 19.59
C SER A 257 -32.58 -15.97 19.77
N ASP A 258 -32.26 -16.37 21.00
CA ASP A 258 -30.99 -17.05 21.30
C ASP A 258 -30.90 -18.41 20.59
N LYS A 259 -32.05 -19.05 20.31
CA LYS A 259 -32.13 -20.27 19.49
C LYS A 259 -31.70 -20.01 18.05
N ALA A 260 -32.25 -18.98 17.39
CA ALA A 260 -31.87 -18.62 16.03
C ALA A 260 -30.38 -18.23 15.93
N ALA A 261 -29.89 -17.48 16.92
CA ALA A 261 -28.48 -17.13 17.02
C ALA A 261 -27.58 -18.37 17.14
N TYR A 262 -27.96 -19.33 17.99
CA TYR A 262 -27.24 -20.59 18.17
C TYR A 262 -27.27 -21.44 16.89
N GLU A 263 -28.41 -21.58 16.23
CA GLU A 263 -28.55 -22.35 14.98
C GLU A 263 -27.68 -21.76 13.86
N ALA A 264 -27.64 -20.43 13.73
CA ALA A 264 -26.77 -19.77 12.78
C ALA A 264 -25.28 -20.03 13.06
N ARG A 265 -24.86 -19.96 14.33
CA ARG A 265 -23.48 -20.32 14.72
C ARG A 265 -23.19 -21.80 14.46
N TYR A 266 -24.13 -22.69 14.77
CA TYR A 266 -24.02 -24.12 14.52
C TYR A 266 -23.84 -24.43 13.03
N ASN A 267 -24.65 -23.82 12.16
CA ASN A 267 -24.56 -24.00 10.71
C ASN A 267 -23.20 -23.55 10.15
N ARG A 268 -22.58 -22.51 10.72
CA ARG A 268 -21.22 -22.07 10.34
C ARG A 268 -20.16 -23.10 10.73
N VAL A 269 -20.17 -23.58 11.98
CA VAL A 269 -19.15 -24.51 12.48
C VAL A 269 -19.38 -25.95 12.02
N ALA A 270 -20.60 -26.31 11.62
CA ALA A 270 -20.96 -27.66 11.20
C ALA A 270 -20.14 -28.15 9.99
N LYS A 271 -19.63 -27.21 9.16
CA LYS A 271 -18.76 -27.49 8.01
C LYS A 271 -17.29 -27.73 8.39
N LEU A 272 -16.85 -27.25 9.55
CA LEU A 272 -15.42 -27.22 9.93
C LEU A 272 -15.00 -28.38 10.84
N TYR A 273 -15.90 -28.89 11.69
CA TYR A 273 -15.58 -29.91 12.69
C TYR A 273 -16.11 -31.29 12.32
N LYS A 274 -15.38 -32.36 12.69
CA LYS A 274 -15.79 -33.75 12.39
C LYS A 274 -16.75 -34.35 13.43
N ARG A 275 -16.57 -34.06 14.73
CA ARG A 275 -17.41 -34.62 15.81
C ARG A 275 -18.59 -33.70 16.15
N MET A 276 -19.74 -34.30 16.47
CA MET A 276 -20.97 -33.56 16.79
C MET A 276 -20.84 -32.71 18.06
N ASP A 277 -20.18 -33.22 19.09
CA ASP A 277 -20.02 -32.49 20.36
C ASP A 277 -19.11 -31.26 20.22
N ASP A 278 -18.06 -31.36 19.40
CA ASP A 278 -17.20 -30.22 19.07
C ASP A 278 -17.98 -29.12 18.33
N LYS A 279 -18.89 -29.49 17.41
CA LYS A 279 -19.78 -28.55 16.72
C LYS A 279 -20.69 -27.82 17.71
N LYS A 280 -21.31 -28.55 18.63
CA LYS A 280 -22.18 -27.96 19.66
C LYS A 280 -21.38 -27.06 20.61
N ALA A 281 -20.21 -27.50 21.05
CA ALA A 281 -19.33 -26.73 21.92
C ALA A 281 -18.84 -25.44 21.25
N ALA A 282 -18.47 -25.50 19.97
CA ALA A 282 -18.08 -24.34 19.19
C ALA A 282 -19.27 -23.39 18.97
N ALA A 283 -20.46 -23.91 18.65
CA ALA A 283 -21.68 -23.11 18.46
C ALA A 283 -22.17 -22.40 19.73
N ARG A 284 -21.86 -22.95 20.92
CA ARG A 284 -22.15 -22.29 22.21
C ARG A 284 -21.26 -21.09 22.46
N ARG A 285 -20.04 -21.05 21.90
CA ARG A 285 -19.13 -19.91 22.08
C ARG A 285 -19.54 -18.78 21.13
N LEU A 286 -19.54 -17.54 21.63
CA LEU A 286 -19.63 -16.37 20.77
C LEU A 286 -18.31 -16.23 20.00
N PRO A 287 -18.35 -16.05 18.67
CA PRO A 287 -17.17 -15.76 17.90
C PRO A 287 -16.63 -14.38 18.29
N ALA A 288 -15.31 -14.24 18.34
CA ALA A 288 -14.67 -12.94 18.45
C ALA A 288 -14.91 -12.14 17.16
N LEU A 289 -14.70 -10.82 17.22
CA LEU A 289 -14.72 -9.98 16.03
C LEU A 289 -13.39 -10.16 15.27
N GLU A 290 -13.21 -11.32 14.63
CA GLU A 290 -11.89 -11.82 14.20
C GLU A 290 -11.21 -10.99 13.10
N HIS A 291 -11.92 -10.16 12.31
CA HIS A 291 -11.37 -9.50 11.12
C HIS A 291 -11.90 -8.07 10.81
N GLY A 292 -12.36 -7.32 11.81
CA GLY A 292 -12.95 -5.98 11.60
C GLY A 292 -12.43 -4.85 12.50
N VAL A 293 -11.94 -5.17 13.70
CA VAL A 293 -11.61 -4.17 14.73
C VAL A 293 -10.58 -3.16 14.25
N GLY A 294 -9.55 -3.59 13.52
CA GLY A 294 -8.51 -2.70 13.02
C GLY A 294 -8.93 -1.85 11.81
N ARG A 295 -10.01 -2.22 11.12
CA ARG A 295 -10.55 -1.47 9.97
C ARG A 295 -11.59 -0.45 10.41
N TYR A 296 -12.30 -0.74 11.51
CA TYR A 296 -13.27 0.18 12.07
C TYR A 296 -12.56 1.44 12.58
N ARG A 297 -13.03 2.60 12.10
CA ARG A 297 -12.70 3.91 12.66
C ARG A 297 -14.00 4.65 12.90
N ARG A 298 -14.24 5.07 14.14
CA ARG A 298 -15.44 5.84 14.47
C ARG A 298 -15.43 7.17 13.69
N PRO A 299 -16.48 7.45 12.89
CA PRO A 299 -16.61 8.75 12.26
C PRO A 299 -16.87 9.80 13.34
N VAL A 300 -16.26 10.96 13.19
CA VAL A 300 -16.36 12.07 14.12
C VAL A 300 -17.06 13.25 13.44
N THR A 301 -17.89 13.95 14.20
CA THR A 301 -18.51 15.19 13.72
C THR A 301 -17.52 16.34 13.78
N LEU A 302 -17.78 17.41 13.04
CA LEU A 302 -16.98 18.64 13.07
C LEU A 302 -16.92 19.21 14.50
N VAL A 303 -18.03 19.18 15.24
CA VAL A 303 -18.07 19.60 16.66
C VAL A 303 -17.16 18.72 17.54
N GLU A 304 -17.16 17.41 17.32
CA GLU A 304 -16.25 16.51 18.03
C GLU A 304 -14.78 16.75 17.65
N GLN A 305 -14.50 17.06 16.38
CA GLN A 305 -13.16 17.41 15.90
C GLN A 305 -12.68 18.72 16.53
N GLU A 306 -13.50 19.76 16.56
CA GLU A 306 -13.21 21.04 17.20
C GLU A 306 -12.97 20.86 18.70
N ALA A 307 -13.81 20.09 19.39
CA ALA A 307 -13.62 19.80 20.81
C ALA A 307 -12.32 19.00 21.07
N ARG A 308 -11.94 18.09 20.16
CA ARG A 308 -10.65 17.38 20.24
C ARG A 308 -9.48 18.32 19.96
N ALA A 309 -9.61 19.22 18.98
CA ALA A 309 -8.59 20.21 18.66
C ALA A 309 -8.38 21.18 19.82
N ALA A 310 -9.46 21.66 20.44
CA ALA A 310 -9.42 22.51 21.63
C ALA A 310 -8.74 21.82 22.80
N ARG A 311 -9.11 20.57 23.13
CA ARG A 311 -8.45 19.80 24.19
C ARG A 311 -6.96 19.60 23.92
N LYS A 312 -6.60 19.22 22.69
CA LYS A 312 -5.19 19.07 22.30
C LYS A 312 -4.42 20.39 22.38
N ALA A 313 -5.04 21.50 22.01
CA ALA A 313 -4.43 22.81 22.14
C ALA A 313 -4.18 23.17 23.62
N THR A 314 -5.11 22.84 24.52
CA THR A 314 -4.93 23.02 25.97
C THR A 314 -3.83 22.10 26.52
N GLU A 315 -3.87 20.80 26.21
CA GLU A 315 -2.85 19.82 26.64
C GLU A 315 -1.46 20.21 26.12
N GLN A 316 -1.35 20.62 24.85
CA GLN A 316 -0.10 21.09 24.26
C GLN A 316 0.40 22.37 24.92
N TRP A 317 -0.48 23.31 25.24
CA TRP A 317 -0.13 24.54 25.96
C TRP A 317 0.37 24.25 27.38
N GLU A 318 -0.24 23.29 28.09
CA GLU A 318 0.21 22.81 29.39
C GLU A 318 1.59 22.12 29.30
N ASP A 319 1.80 21.26 28.29
CA ASP A 319 3.06 20.56 28.05
C ASP A 319 4.21 21.51 27.62
N GLU A 320 3.89 22.61 26.94
CA GLU A 320 4.85 23.65 26.53
C GLU A 320 5.15 24.67 27.66
N GLY A 321 4.60 24.46 28.86
CA GLY A 321 4.97 25.20 30.07
C GLY A 321 4.04 26.38 30.41
N GLY A 322 2.88 26.50 29.78
CA GLY A 322 1.74 27.31 30.25
C GLY A 322 2.01 28.79 30.57
N TYR A 323 3.12 29.37 30.10
CA TYR A 323 3.54 30.71 30.51
C TYR A 323 3.11 31.77 29.49
N CYS A 324 2.10 32.56 29.85
CA CYS A 324 1.80 33.83 29.18
C CYS A 324 2.70 34.93 29.77
N PRO A 325 3.66 35.50 29.00
CA PRO A 325 4.44 36.62 29.48
C PRO A 325 3.52 37.84 29.61
N GLY A 326 3.20 38.23 30.85
CA GLY A 326 2.42 39.43 31.17
C GLY A 326 1.22 39.23 32.10
N VAL A 327 0.89 38.00 32.49
CA VAL A 327 -0.10 37.75 33.55
C VAL A 327 0.67 37.38 34.82
N GLU A 328 0.68 38.26 35.80
CA GLU A 328 1.22 37.96 37.13
C GLU A 328 0.38 36.83 37.74
N THR A 329 0.94 35.61 37.75
CA THR A 329 0.40 34.50 38.52
C THR A 329 0.29 34.95 39.97
N PRO A 330 -0.90 34.93 40.60
CA PRO A 330 -1.04 35.30 42.00
C PRO A 330 -0.11 34.40 42.83
N ALA A 331 0.77 35.05 43.59
CA ALA A 331 1.74 34.36 44.42
C ALA A 331 1.01 33.31 45.28
N PRO A 332 1.49 32.04 45.32
CA PRO A 332 0.94 31.07 46.24
C PRO A 332 1.04 31.65 47.66
N ALA A 333 -0.07 31.63 48.38
CA ALA A 333 -0.11 32.05 49.78
C ALA A 333 1.03 31.35 50.53
N ALA A 334 1.87 32.16 51.18
CA ALA A 334 3.05 31.70 51.88
C ALA A 334 2.65 30.68 52.97
N GLU A 335 2.80 29.40 52.68
CA GLU A 335 2.97 28.40 53.73
C GLU A 335 4.42 28.50 54.23
N GLU A 336 4.56 28.76 55.52
CA GLU A 336 5.81 28.85 56.26
C GLU A 336 6.57 27.51 56.20
N GLY A 337 7.40 27.34 55.17
CA GLY A 337 8.33 26.23 55.02
C GLY A 337 9.77 26.72 55.08
N THR A 338 10.46 26.43 56.18
CA THR A 338 11.89 26.70 56.40
C THR A 338 12.76 26.11 55.30
N GLY A 339 13.25 26.95 54.38
CA GLY A 339 14.18 26.55 53.32
C GLY A 339 15.63 26.49 53.82
N ARG A 340 16.30 25.35 53.63
CA ARG A 340 17.75 25.20 53.81
C ARG A 340 18.49 25.52 52.51
N CYS A 341 19.66 26.17 52.63
CA CYS A 341 20.54 26.43 51.49
C CYS A 341 21.04 25.10 50.86
N PRO A 342 20.89 24.86 49.54
CA PRO A 342 21.22 23.59 48.89
C PRO A 342 22.72 23.26 48.81
N CYS A 343 23.63 24.18 49.13
CA CYS A 343 25.07 23.92 49.05
C CYS A 343 25.73 23.60 50.41
N CYS A 344 25.10 23.93 51.55
CA CYS A 344 25.75 23.75 52.87
C CYS A 344 24.81 23.46 54.05
N GLY A 345 23.48 23.49 53.89
CA GLY A 345 22.54 22.92 54.87
C GLY A 345 22.42 23.62 56.23
N LEU A 346 23.00 24.81 56.45
CA LEU A 346 22.89 25.54 57.71
C LEU A 346 21.80 26.62 57.68
N HIS A 347 21.13 26.81 58.82
CA HIS A 347 20.12 27.83 59.05
C HIS A 347 20.78 29.20 59.27
N GLU A 348 20.37 30.22 58.52
CA GLU A 348 20.74 31.61 58.83
C GLU A 348 19.84 32.14 59.96
N VAL A 349 20.47 32.53 61.06
CA VAL A 349 19.88 33.40 62.07
C VAL A 349 20.21 34.83 61.67
N THR A 350 19.18 35.64 61.50
CA THR A 350 19.26 37.07 61.22
C THR A 350 19.86 37.83 62.40
N VAL A 351 21.01 38.48 62.21
CA VAL A 351 21.45 39.62 63.03
C VAL A 351 22.05 40.71 62.13
N ALA A 352 21.62 41.94 62.39
CA ALA A 352 21.88 43.14 61.62
C ALA A 352 23.30 43.73 61.79
N GLY A 353 23.81 44.37 60.71
CA GLY A 353 24.55 45.64 60.79
C GLY A 353 26.09 45.64 60.84
N VAL A 354 26.68 46.31 59.84
CA VAL A 354 27.85 47.22 59.90
C VAL A 354 29.30 46.63 59.88
N LEU A 355 29.97 46.92 58.74
CA LEU A 355 31.40 47.26 58.46
C LEU A 355 32.60 46.33 58.81
N ALA A 356 33.20 45.80 57.73
CA ALA A 356 34.65 45.79 57.35
C ALA A 356 35.69 45.00 58.22
N PRO A 357 36.97 44.86 57.79
CA PRO A 357 37.46 43.90 56.78
C PRO A 357 38.61 42.99 57.32
N HIS A 358 38.86 41.83 56.67
CA HIS A 358 40.16 41.15 56.79
C HIS A 358 40.61 40.55 55.44
N LYS A 359 41.71 41.11 54.91
CA LYS A 359 42.61 40.54 53.88
C LYS A 359 43.26 39.25 54.41
N ALA A 360 43.90 38.36 53.64
CA ALA A 360 43.92 37.91 52.24
C ALA A 360 44.83 36.66 52.25
N THR A 361 44.66 35.69 51.36
CA THR A 361 45.80 34.92 50.83
C THR A 361 45.44 34.20 49.54
N HIS A 362 46.23 34.51 48.53
CA HIS A 362 46.43 33.91 47.21
C HIS A 362 46.05 32.43 47.05
N ALA A 363 45.41 32.09 45.92
CA ALA A 363 46.14 31.75 44.70
C ALA A 363 45.20 31.56 43.50
N ALA A 364 45.53 32.27 42.42
CA ALA A 364 45.44 31.93 40.99
C ALA A 364 44.23 31.13 40.47
N ALA A 365 43.62 31.44 39.33
CA ALA A 365 43.72 32.46 38.29
C ALA A 365 42.54 32.06 37.35
N ASP A 366 41.58 32.93 37.11
CA ASP A 366 41.52 33.86 35.97
C ASP A 366 41.27 33.17 34.62
N HIS A 367 40.38 33.60 33.73
CA HIS A 367 39.50 34.77 33.72
C HIS A 367 38.49 34.61 32.57
N CYS A 368 37.24 34.99 32.84
CA CYS A 368 36.32 35.67 31.91
C CYS A 368 36.85 37.11 31.71
N PRO A 369 36.69 37.82 30.57
CA PRO A 369 35.47 38.65 30.39
C PRO A 369 35.06 39.05 28.94
N GLY A 370 33.75 39.31 28.78
CA GLY A 370 33.18 40.64 28.53
C GLY A 370 33.63 41.50 27.33
N SER A 371 32.66 41.71 26.41
CA SER A 371 32.12 42.99 25.91
C SER A 371 33.03 44.24 25.85
N GLY A 372 33.21 44.79 24.64
CA GLY A 372 33.70 46.16 24.41
C GLY A 372 33.20 46.71 23.07
N LEU A 373 32.54 47.87 23.14
CA LEU A 373 31.92 48.62 22.04
C LEU A 373 32.85 49.73 21.50
N ARG A 374 32.65 50.06 20.20
CA ARG A 374 32.98 51.32 19.45
C ARG A 374 34.40 51.48 18.85
N PRO A 375 34.63 52.46 17.92
CA PRO A 375 34.02 52.65 16.58
C PRO A 375 35.07 53.09 15.51
N GLY A 376 34.69 53.33 14.25
CA GLY A 376 35.39 54.32 13.39
C GLY A 376 35.82 53.87 11.99
N ALA A 377 35.16 54.49 11.02
CA ALA A 377 35.46 54.72 9.60
C ALA A 377 36.93 54.64 9.13
N ASP A 378 37.15 54.15 7.90
CA ASP A 378 37.44 55.01 6.74
C ASP A 378 37.73 54.19 5.46
N THR A 379 37.03 54.55 4.39
CA THR A 379 37.41 54.30 2.98
C THR A 379 38.59 55.21 2.62
N PRO A 380 39.49 54.82 1.68
CA PRO A 380 39.20 55.15 0.28
C PRO A 380 39.80 54.21 -0.80
N ARG A 381 39.11 54.19 -1.96
CA ARG A 381 39.61 53.92 -3.33
C ARG A 381 40.63 55.02 -3.75
N PRO A 382 41.52 54.90 -4.78
CA PRO A 382 41.18 54.49 -6.16
C PRO A 382 42.27 53.66 -6.91
N ALA A 383 41.86 52.82 -7.89
CA ALA A 383 42.10 52.93 -9.36
C ALA A 383 43.51 52.58 -9.89
N ALA A 384 43.59 51.55 -10.76
CA ALA A 384 44.04 51.62 -12.16
C ALA A 384 44.74 50.33 -12.68
N GLU A 385 44.22 49.84 -13.82
CA GLU A 385 44.89 49.28 -15.00
C GLU A 385 45.53 47.87 -15.05
N ALA A 386 44.83 47.04 -15.85
CA ALA A 386 45.26 46.24 -17.00
C ALA A 386 46.65 45.56 -17.01
N ARG A 387 46.63 44.22 -17.13
CA ARG A 387 47.66 43.49 -17.86
C ARG A 387 47.11 42.27 -18.60
N VAL A 388 47.38 42.28 -19.89
CA VAL A 388 47.22 41.21 -20.88
C VAL A 388 48.42 40.26 -20.75
N GLU A 389 48.16 38.95 -20.91
CA GLU A 389 49.06 37.82 -21.26
C GLU A 389 48.63 36.59 -20.44
N ALA A 390 48.61 35.35 -20.91
CA ALA A 390 48.82 34.73 -22.20
C ALA A 390 48.25 33.30 -22.06
N ALA A 391 47.75 32.73 -23.14
CA ALA A 391 47.36 31.31 -23.19
C ALA A 391 48.58 30.39 -23.06
N PRO A 392 48.42 29.20 -22.44
CA PRO A 392 49.15 28.04 -22.91
C PRO A 392 48.22 26.87 -23.28
N ALA A 393 48.68 26.19 -24.33
CA ALA A 393 48.17 24.99 -24.98
C ALA A 393 47.68 23.87 -24.04
N ALA A 394 46.51 23.31 -24.36
CA ALA A 394 46.13 21.93 -24.06
C ALA A 394 46.33 21.13 -25.37
N ALA A 395 47.29 20.21 -25.46
CA ALA A 395 47.34 18.87 -24.87
C ALA A 395 46.32 17.92 -25.52
N ALA A 396 46.87 16.82 -26.05
CA ALA A 396 46.28 15.87 -26.98
C ALA A 396 44.98 15.21 -26.52
N GLU A 397 44.08 14.99 -27.47
CA GLU A 397 42.90 14.11 -27.33
C GLU A 397 43.32 12.68 -26.97
N PRO A 398 42.80 12.08 -25.89
CA PRO A 398 42.83 10.63 -25.73
C PRO A 398 41.73 10.00 -26.58
N ALA A 399 42.11 8.93 -27.28
CA ALA A 399 41.26 8.15 -28.17
C ALA A 399 39.90 7.79 -27.54
N ALA A 400 38.82 8.10 -28.27
CA ALA A 400 37.48 7.68 -27.94
C ALA A 400 37.40 6.14 -27.83
N THR A 401 36.99 5.66 -26.65
CA THR A 401 36.51 4.29 -26.49
C THR A 401 35.32 4.07 -27.44
N PRO A 402 35.24 2.92 -28.13
CA PRO A 402 34.16 2.66 -29.06
C PRO A 402 32.82 2.64 -28.32
N VAL A 403 31.89 3.48 -28.76
CA VAL A 403 30.49 3.46 -28.32
C VAL A 403 29.93 2.07 -28.63
N THR A 404 29.64 1.29 -27.60
CA THR A 404 28.93 0.02 -27.73
C THR A 404 27.58 0.28 -28.42
N ALA A 405 27.41 -0.25 -29.62
CA ALA A 405 26.17 -0.13 -30.38
C ALA A 405 24.98 -0.61 -29.54
N ALA A 406 23.90 0.18 -29.50
CA ALA A 406 22.68 -0.18 -28.78
C ALA A 406 22.09 -1.51 -29.34
N PRO A 407 21.41 -2.32 -28.51
CA PRO A 407 20.78 -3.55 -28.96
C PRO A 407 19.70 -3.25 -30.02
N SER A 408 19.71 -4.01 -31.12
CA SER A 408 18.71 -3.90 -32.19
C SER A 408 17.35 -4.41 -31.73
N LEU A 409 16.29 -3.65 -31.98
CA LEU A 409 14.90 -4.07 -31.74
C LEU A 409 14.34 -4.90 -32.92
N PRO A 410 13.37 -5.79 -32.67
CA PRO A 410 12.63 -6.48 -33.73
C PRO A 410 11.84 -5.50 -34.64
N PRO A 411 11.54 -5.88 -35.90
CA PRO A 411 10.80 -5.02 -36.81
C PRO A 411 9.43 -4.59 -36.25
N GLY A 412 9.15 -3.28 -36.27
CA GLY A 412 7.88 -2.70 -35.79
C GLY A 412 7.81 -2.47 -34.27
N MET A 413 8.91 -2.69 -33.53
CA MET A 413 9.06 -2.29 -32.12
C MET A 413 9.89 -1.00 -32.03
N TYR A 414 9.51 -0.12 -31.10
CA TYR A 414 10.17 1.17 -30.89
C TYR A 414 10.47 1.37 -29.41
N PHE A 415 11.70 1.80 -29.10
CA PHE A 415 11.99 2.33 -27.77
C PHE A 415 11.26 3.66 -27.58
N LEU A 416 10.56 3.80 -26.46
CA LEU A 416 10.20 5.10 -25.91
C LEU A 416 10.99 5.33 -24.65
N SER A 417 11.69 6.46 -24.62
CA SER A 417 12.22 7.00 -23.38
C SER A 417 11.03 7.51 -22.58
N LEU A 418 10.75 6.92 -21.42
CA LEU A 418 9.80 7.50 -20.49
C LEU A 418 10.52 8.52 -19.59
N PRO A 419 9.93 9.69 -19.32
CA PRO A 419 10.42 10.58 -18.29
C PRO A 419 10.15 9.92 -16.93
N SER A 420 11.20 9.47 -16.24
CA SER A 420 11.10 8.88 -14.90
C SER A 420 11.37 9.93 -13.83
N THR A 421 10.66 9.83 -12.70
CA THR A 421 10.81 10.70 -11.54
C THR A 421 11.92 10.28 -10.57
N LEU A 422 12.50 9.06 -10.65
CA LEU A 422 13.59 8.61 -9.76
C LEU A 422 14.48 7.50 -10.37
N TYR A 423 15.79 7.79 -10.49
CA TYR A 423 16.95 6.89 -10.47
C TYR A 423 17.15 5.74 -11.47
N ARG A 424 16.35 5.60 -12.54
CA ARG A 424 16.69 4.75 -13.71
C ARG A 424 16.14 5.38 -15.00
N GLU A 425 16.83 5.23 -16.13
CA GLU A 425 16.20 5.48 -17.43
C GLU A 425 15.20 4.35 -17.65
N TRP A 426 13.92 4.62 -17.38
CA TRP A 426 12.89 3.63 -17.66
C TRP A 426 12.54 3.70 -19.13
N TRP A 427 12.74 2.56 -19.79
CA TRP A 427 12.36 2.41 -21.17
C TRP A 427 10.93 1.87 -21.20
N ALA A 428 10.11 2.42 -22.09
CA ALA A 428 8.89 1.79 -22.58
C ALA A 428 9.11 1.32 -24.01
N ILE A 429 8.23 0.45 -24.49
CA ILE A 429 8.31 -0.15 -25.81
C ILE A 429 6.94 0.06 -26.42
N GLN A 430 6.92 0.69 -27.59
CA GLN A 430 5.72 0.67 -28.41
C GLN A 430 5.80 -0.45 -29.41
N CYS A 431 4.77 -1.26 -29.41
CA CYS A 431 4.50 -2.21 -30.46
C CYS A 431 3.54 -1.59 -31.48
N GLY A 432 3.98 -1.40 -32.72
CA GLY A 432 3.12 -0.95 -33.82
C GLY A 432 2.29 -2.07 -34.47
N ARG A 433 2.23 -3.26 -33.87
CA ARG A 433 1.67 -4.49 -34.47
C ARG A 433 0.51 -5.13 -33.70
N CYS A 434 0.20 -4.69 -32.48
CA CYS A 434 -0.82 -5.33 -31.63
C CYS A 434 -2.27 -5.05 -32.02
N HIS A 435 -2.58 -3.88 -32.61
CA HIS A 435 -3.93 -3.56 -33.10
C HIS A 435 -3.87 -2.71 -34.37
N GLY A 436 -4.08 -3.32 -35.55
CA GLY A 436 -4.44 -2.57 -36.77
C GLY A 436 -3.49 -1.46 -37.25
N GLY A 437 -2.24 -1.40 -36.77
CA GLY A 437 -1.29 -0.32 -37.06
C GLY A 437 -1.16 0.74 -35.96
N ASP A 438 -1.98 0.68 -34.90
CA ASP A 438 -1.87 1.54 -33.74
C ASP A 438 -0.69 1.12 -32.85
N ARG A 439 0.07 2.11 -32.38
CA ARG A 439 1.22 1.91 -31.49
C ARG A 439 0.72 1.72 -30.07
N ILE A 440 0.83 0.50 -29.55
CA ILE A 440 0.49 0.18 -28.16
C ILE A 440 1.75 0.20 -27.32
N THR A 441 1.76 1.00 -26.25
CA THR A 441 2.80 0.95 -25.24
C THR A 441 2.64 -0.32 -24.40
N LEU A 442 3.66 -1.16 -24.36
CA LEU A 442 3.67 -2.35 -23.51
C LEU A 442 3.72 -1.92 -22.05
N SER A 443 2.89 -2.54 -21.22
CA SER A 443 2.84 -2.27 -19.79
C SER A 443 4.12 -2.76 -19.12
N GLY A 444 4.97 -1.83 -18.71
CA GLY A 444 6.20 -2.12 -18.00
C GLY A 444 7.13 -0.92 -17.99
N GLU A 445 7.95 -0.85 -16.95
CA GLU A 445 9.08 0.06 -16.88
C GLU A 445 10.32 -0.84 -16.80
N TRP A 446 11.33 -0.66 -17.66
CA TRP A 446 12.58 -1.45 -17.63
C TRP A 446 13.80 -0.59 -17.31
N ALA A 447 14.72 -1.14 -16.51
CA ALA A 447 15.84 -0.43 -15.90
C ALA A 447 16.91 0.05 -16.90
N ASP A 448 17.01 -0.58 -18.07
CA ASP A 448 17.91 -0.18 -19.15
C ASP A 448 17.43 -0.64 -20.54
N LYS A 449 18.11 -0.16 -21.61
CA LYS A 449 17.81 -0.51 -23.01
C LYS A 449 17.95 -2.00 -23.31
N TYR A 450 18.77 -2.74 -22.58
CA TYR A 450 18.97 -4.17 -22.82
C TYR A 450 17.82 -4.98 -22.22
N GLU A 451 17.37 -4.64 -21.02
CA GLU A 451 16.17 -5.22 -20.39
C GLU A 451 14.94 -4.87 -21.23
N ALA A 452 14.80 -3.62 -21.67
CA ALA A 452 13.78 -3.24 -22.63
C ALA A 452 13.94 -4.04 -23.93
N ALA A 453 15.10 -4.07 -24.58
CA ALA A 453 15.29 -4.85 -25.80
C ALA A 453 14.98 -6.34 -25.64
N GLN A 454 15.21 -6.88 -24.44
CA GLN A 454 14.87 -8.25 -24.10
C GLN A 454 13.35 -8.40 -23.98
N VAL A 455 12.66 -7.49 -23.28
CA VAL A 455 11.20 -7.53 -23.14
C VAL A 455 10.49 -7.20 -24.47
N ALA A 456 11.03 -6.32 -25.31
CA ALA A 456 10.56 -6.13 -26.68
C ALA A 456 10.73 -7.39 -27.51
N ARG A 457 11.85 -8.11 -27.35
CA ARG A 457 12.06 -9.39 -28.02
C ARG A 457 11.10 -10.45 -27.50
N GLU A 458 10.95 -10.60 -26.19
CA GLU A 458 10.00 -11.53 -25.58
C GLU A 458 8.57 -11.21 -26.02
N HIS A 459 8.14 -9.94 -25.97
CA HIS A 459 6.84 -9.52 -26.46
C HIS A 459 6.70 -9.71 -27.98
N PHE A 460 7.72 -9.41 -28.78
CA PHE A 460 7.70 -9.68 -30.21
C PHE A 460 7.58 -11.19 -30.48
N GLU A 461 8.37 -12.02 -29.81
CA GLU A 461 8.35 -13.48 -29.90
C GLU A 461 7.03 -14.09 -29.39
N GLU A 462 6.35 -13.43 -28.46
CA GLU A 462 5.10 -13.91 -27.86
C GLU A 462 3.85 -13.42 -28.59
N ALA A 463 3.82 -12.15 -28.99
CA ALA A 463 2.64 -11.52 -29.57
C ALA A 463 2.68 -11.46 -31.11
N HIS A 464 3.85 -11.41 -31.74
CA HIS A 464 3.99 -11.13 -33.18
C HIS A 464 4.68 -12.20 -33.99
N GLN A 465 5.75 -12.81 -33.49
CA GLN A 465 6.40 -13.92 -34.15
C GLN A 465 5.42 -15.08 -34.41
N PRO A 466 4.41 -15.35 -33.56
CA PRO A 466 3.39 -16.35 -33.87
C PRO A 466 2.42 -15.98 -34.98
N LEU A 467 2.21 -14.68 -35.19
CA LEU A 467 1.37 -14.15 -36.27
C LEU A 467 2.11 -14.25 -37.61
N ASP A 468 3.42 -14.08 -37.60
CA ASP A 468 4.24 -14.02 -38.82
C ASP A 468 4.91 -15.36 -39.18
N ALA A 469 5.12 -16.28 -38.22
CA ALA A 469 5.75 -17.58 -38.45
C ALA A 469 4.75 -18.74 -38.32
N GLN A 470 4.55 -19.46 -39.42
CA GLN A 470 3.91 -20.79 -39.38
C GLN A 470 4.67 -21.68 -38.40
N LEU A 471 3.95 -22.48 -37.61
CA LEU A 471 4.59 -23.48 -36.75
C LEU A 471 5.42 -24.44 -37.61
N THR A 472 6.66 -24.68 -37.20
CA THR A 472 7.49 -25.70 -37.83
C THR A 472 6.92 -27.09 -37.56
N ALA A 473 7.24 -28.08 -38.40
CA ALA A 473 6.79 -29.46 -38.20
C ALA A 473 7.22 -30.02 -36.82
N GLU A 474 8.38 -29.62 -36.31
CA GLU A 474 8.86 -29.99 -34.98
C GLU A 474 8.01 -29.37 -33.85
N GLU A 475 7.62 -28.10 -34.00
CA GLU A 475 6.74 -27.42 -33.06
C GLU A 475 5.32 -28.01 -33.07
N ILE A 476 4.79 -28.37 -34.25
CA ILE A 476 3.50 -29.07 -34.36
C ILE A 476 3.57 -30.41 -33.65
N ALA A 477 4.59 -31.22 -33.95
CA ALA A 477 4.81 -32.51 -33.28
C ALA A 477 4.99 -32.36 -31.76
N GLU A 478 5.53 -31.24 -31.30
CA GLU A 478 5.61 -30.94 -29.87
C GLU A 478 4.25 -30.56 -29.27
N VAL A 479 3.45 -29.73 -29.94
CA VAL A 479 2.09 -29.40 -29.49
C VAL A 479 1.23 -30.66 -29.39
N GLU A 480 1.35 -31.57 -30.35
CA GLU A 480 0.66 -32.87 -30.33
C GLU A 480 1.03 -33.76 -29.14
N ARG A 481 2.25 -33.61 -28.58
CA ARG A 481 2.65 -34.31 -27.33
C ARG A 481 1.96 -33.75 -26.09
N TRP A 482 1.37 -32.55 -26.17
CA TRP A 482 0.69 -31.87 -25.07
C TRP A 482 -0.79 -31.61 -25.40
N PRO A 483 -1.65 -32.66 -25.44
CA PRO A 483 -3.07 -32.53 -25.75
C PRO A 483 -3.84 -31.95 -24.55
N LEU A 484 -3.53 -30.73 -24.13
CA LEU A 484 -4.11 -30.09 -22.96
C LEU A 484 -5.60 -29.80 -23.19
N SER A 485 -6.44 -30.11 -22.19
CA SER A 485 -7.83 -29.66 -22.15
C SER A 485 -7.93 -28.15 -21.89
N ASP A 486 -9.09 -27.55 -22.15
CA ASP A 486 -9.35 -26.15 -21.80
C ASP A 486 -9.05 -25.86 -20.33
N ALA A 487 -9.47 -26.76 -19.44
CA ALA A 487 -9.24 -26.58 -18.01
C ALA A 487 -7.75 -26.66 -17.64
N GLN A 488 -6.95 -27.50 -18.31
CA GLN A 488 -5.49 -27.53 -18.12
C GLN A 488 -4.82 -26.26 -18.68
N ARG A 489 -5.32 -25.74 -19.80
CA ARG A 489 -4.86 -24.46 -20.39
C ARG A 489 -5.15 -23.30 -19.45
N THR A 490 -6.35 -23.23 -18.87
CA THR A 490 -6.71 -22.22 -17.85
C THR A 490 -5.79 -22.29 -16.63
N VAL A 491 -5.41 -23.49 -16.18
CA VAL A 491 -4.47 -23.64 -15.05
C VAL A 491 -3.07 -23.12 -15.41
N LEU A 492 -2.59 -23.32 -16.65
CA LEU A 492 -1.35 -22.67 -17.10
C LEU A 492 -1.49 -21.16 -17.07
N HIS A 493 -2.61 -20.62 -17.54
CA HIS A 493 -2.86 -19.18 -17.54
C HIS A 493 -2.85 -18.58 -16.12
N TRP A 494 -3.55 -19.16 -15.14
CA TRP A 494 -3.46 -18.69 -13.75
C TRP A 494 -2.05 -18.79 -13.14
N ALA A 495 -1.26 -19.78 -13.58
CA ALA A 495 0.13 -19.90 -13.15
C ALA A 495 1.08 -18.86 -13.78
N GLU A 496 0.63 -18.11 -14.80
CA GLU A 496 1.37 -17.00 -15.42
C GLU A 496 1.57 -15.84 -14.44
N HIS A 497 0.47 -15.46 -13.77
CA HIS A 497 0.40 -14.31 -12.88
C HIS A 497 0.62 -14.69 -11.40
N ALA A 498 1.12 -15.91 -11.16
CA ALA A 498 1.28 -16.48 -9.82
C ALA A 498 -0.01 -16.47 -8.97
N GLU A 499 -1.16 -16.61 -9.63
CA GLU A 499 -2.50 -16.61 -9.03
C GLU A 499 -2.89 -17.99 -8.52
N LEU A 500 -2.23 -19.05 -8.98
CA LEU A 500 -2.47 -20.41 -8.53
C LEU A 500 -1.72 -20.70 -7.22
N ALA A 501 -2.44 -21.03 -6.14
CA ALA A 501 -1.89 -21.33 -4.83
C ALA A 501 -2.45 -22.63 -4.23
N GLU A 502 -1.65 -23.28 -3.39
CA GLU A 502 -2.09 -24.43 -2.57
C GLU A 502 -2.34 -23.99 -1.12
N TYR A 503 -3.50 -24.37 -0.62
CA TYR A 503 -3.95 -24.21 0.76
C TYR A 503 -4.21 -25.58 1.40
N ASP A 504 -4.57 -25.58 2.68
CA ASP A 504 -4.89 -26.77 3.47
C ASP A 504 -6.08 -27.58 2.92
N ASP A 505 -7.01 -26.94 2.23
CA ASP A 505 -8.19 -27.57 1.63
C ASP A 505 -8.08 -27.85 0.11
N GLY A 506 -6.95 -27.52 -0.53
CA GLY A 506 -6.67 -27.83 -1.93
C GLY A 506 -6.01 -26.70 -2.72
N PHE A 507 -6.20 -26.72 -4.05
CA PHE A 507 -5.63 -25.70 -4.94
C PHE A 507 -6.68 -24.66 -5.31
N TRP A 508 -6.27 -23.40 -5.34
CA TRP A 508 -7.12 -22.25 -5.61
C TRP A 508 -6.44 -21.32 -6.62
N ALA A 509 -7.23 -20.79 -7.56
CA ALA A 509 -6.85 -19.65 -8.38
C ALA A 509 -7.37 -18.37 -7.70
N LEU A 510 -6.47 -17.45 -7.40
CA LEU A 510 -6.69 -16.20 -6.69
C LEU A 510 -6.55 -15.04 -7.67
N ASP A 511 -7.67 -14.54 -8.19
CA ASP A 511 -7.65 -13.32 -9.01
C ASP A 511 -7.40 -12.12 -8.08
N CYS A 512 -6.21 -11.53 -8.16
CA CYS A 512 -5.78 -10.45 -7.25
C CYS A 512 -6.01 -9.06 -7.85
N VAL A 513 -6.66 -8.96 -9.00
CA VAL A 513 -6.86 -7.69 -9.70
C VAL A 513 -7.92 -6.86 -8.95
N PRO A 514 -7.58 -5.66 -8.41
CA PRO A 514 -8.44 -4.90 -7.50
C PRO A 514 -9.85 -4.56 -8.04
N ASP A 515 -9.99 -4.59 -9.36
CA ASP A 515 -11.16 -4.25 -10.16
C ASP A 515 -12.02 -5.46 -10.55
N ARG A 516 -11.62 -6.69 -10.19
CA ARG A 516 -12.40 -7.92 -10.40
C ARG A 516 -12.71 -8.63 -9.08
N TRP A 517 -13.60 -8.03 -8.29
CA TRP A 517 -14.19 -8.68 -7.11
C TRP A 517 -15.20 -9.75 -7.51
N ASP A 518 -14.74 -10.90 -8.00
CA ASP A 518 -15.28 -12.23 -7.69
C ASP A 518 -14.65 -13.28 -8.60
N VAL A 519 -13.77 -14.12 -8.06
CA VAL A 519 -13.91 -15.59 -8.09
C VAL A 519 -12.58 -16.26 -7.68
N ASN A 520 -12.41 -16.48 -6.37
CA ASN A 520 -11.52 -17.55 -5.92
C ASN A 520 -12.09 -18.88 -6.45
N LYS A 521 -11.41 -19.52 -7.40
CA LYS A 521 -11.89 -20.79 -7.98
C LYS A 521 -11.09 -21.96 -7.43
N ARG A 522 -11.78 -22.92 -6.83
CA ARG A 522 -11.17 -24.19 -6.43
C ARG A 522 -10.81 -25.00 -7.68
N VAL A 523 -9.55 -25.38 -7.80
CA VAL A 523 -9.00 -26.12 -8.93
C VAL A 523 -8.90 -27.60 -8.58
N ALA A 524 -9.27 -28.48 -9.52
CA ALA A 524 -9.18 -29.92 -9.32
C ALA A 524 -7.74 -30.36 -9.00
N ARG A 525 -7.55 -31.01 -7.84
CA ARG A 525 -6.25 -31.49 -7.34
C ARG A 525 -5.48 -32.32 -8.37
N GLY A 526 -6.14 -33.26 -9.05
CA GLY A 526 -5.50 -34.12 -10.06
C GLY A 526 -4.91 -33.34 -11.24
N ARG A 527 -5.54 -32.21 -11.60
CA ARG A 527 -5.10 -31.35 -12.71
C ARG A 527 -3.78 -30.66 -12.39
N VAL A 528 -3.73 -29.98 -11.25
CA VAL A 528 -2.55 -29.24 -10.81
C VAL A 528 -1.38 -30.19 -10.54
N THR A 529 -1.64 -31.28 -9.83
CA THR A 529 -0.59 -32.27 -9.51
C THR A 529 -0.08 -33.01 -10.75
N GLY A 530 -0.94 -33.32 -11.72
CA GLY A 530 -0.53 -33.91 -13.01
C GLY A 530 0.35 -32.97 -13.84
N MET A 531 -0.01 -31.68 -13.91
CA MET A 531 0.78 -30.67 -14.63
C MET A 531 2.12 -30.38 -13.95
N TRP A 532 2.16 -30.39 -12.60
CA TRP A 532 3.42 -30.33 -11.87
C TRP A 532 4.27 -31.58 -12.13
N ALA A 533 3.69 -32.78 -12.07
CA ALA A 533 4.44 -34.02 -12.30
C ALA A 533 5.04 -34.07 -13.71
N ALA A 534 4.31 -33.57 -14.72
CA ALA A 534 4.77 -33.44 -16.10
C ALA A 534 5.81 -32.32 -16.34
N GLY A 535 6.15 -31.55 -15.30
CA GLY A 535 7.16 -30.51 -15.41
C GLY A 535 6.66 -29.16 -15.92
N LEU A 536 5.34 -28.95 -16.07
CA LEU A 536 4.77 -27.70 -16.58
C LEU A 536 4.64 -26.60 -15.51
N LEU A 537 4.56 -26.98 -14.23
CA LEU A 537 4.44 -26.07 -13.10
C LEU A 537 5.64 -26.22 -12.14
N ASN A 538 6.05 -25.12 -11.51
CA ASN A 538 7.01 -25.09 -10.40
C ASN A 538 6.32 -24.55 -9.14
N VAL A 539 6.81 -24.94 -7.96
CA VAL A 539 6.31 -24.47 -6.67
C VAL A 539 7.29 -23.43 -6.12
N HIS A 540 6.78 -22.26 -5.77
CA HIS A 540 7.47 -21.20 -5.05
C HIS A 540 6.92 -21.13 -3.63
N LEU A 541 7.83 -21.28 -2.65
CA LEU A 541 7.50 -21.13 -1.24
C LEU A 541 7.44 -19.63 -0.91
N THR A 542 6.29 -19.16 -0.44
CA THR A 542 6.09 -17.77 0.02
C THR A 542 5.75 -17.78 1.50
N SER A 543 5.85 -16.63 2.18
CA SER A 543 5.41 -16.48 3.58
C SER A 543 3.93 -16.81 3.80
N TYR A 544 3.12 -16.75 2.74
CA TYR A 544 1.67 -16.98 2.75
C TYR A 544 1.26 -18.37 2.28
N GLY A 545 2.19 -19.26 1.90
CA GLY A 545 1.90 -20.60 1.40
C GLY A 545 2.65 -20.93 0.12
N ARG A 546 2.22 -21.99 -0.58
CA ARG A 546 2.83 -22.45 -1.82
C ARG A 546 2.13 -21.82 -3.02
N ARG A 547 2.86 -21.05 -3.82
CA ARG A 547 2.38 -20.56 -5.11
C ARG A 547 2.92 -21.44 -6.23
N LEU A 548 2.09 -21.70 -7.24
CA LEU A 548 2.46 -22.43 -8.43
C LEU A 548 2.63 -21.45 -9.58
N VAL A 549 3.78 -21.55 -10.25
CA VAL A 549 4.12 -20.72 -11.41
C VAL A 549 4.45 -21.60 -12.61
N LYS A 550 4.31 -21.10 -13.84
CA LYS A 550 4.76 -21.82 -15.03
C LYS A 550 6.26 -22.13 -14.93
N SER A 551 6.64 -23.38 -15.19
CA SER A 551 8.06 -23.71 -15.40
C SER A 551 8.54 -23.18 -16.76
N PRO A 552 9.86 -23.20 -17.06
CA PRO A 552 10.34 -22.90 -18.41
C PRO A 552 9.66 -23.77 -19.50
N THR A 553 9.50 -25.06 -19.24
CA THR A 553 8.75 -25.97 -20.12
C THR A 553 7.28 -25.57 -20.22
N GLY A 554 6.64 -25.23 -19.11
CA GLY A 554 5.25 -24.78 -19.08
C GLY A 554 5.02 -23.50 -19.88
N ARG A 555 5.94 -22.53 -19.81
CA ARG A 555 5.90 -21.31 -20.64
C ARG A 555 6.03 -21.65 -22.12
N ARG A 556 7.00 -22.49 -22.49
CA ARG A 556 7.19 -22.93 -23.88
C ARG A 556 5.94 -23.63 -24.44
N VAL A 557 5.39 -24.58 -23.69
CA VAL A 557 4.18 -25.32 -24.10
C VAL A 557 2.96 -24.39 -24.18
N ALA A 558 2.75 -23.52 -23.19
CA ALA A 558 1.64 -22.56 -23.23
C ALA A 558 1.70 -21.66 -24.48
N ARG A 559 2.89 -21.17 -24.83
CA ARG A 559 3.11 -20.40 -26.06
C ARG A 559 2.76 -21.24 -27.29
N LEU A 560 3.38 -22.41 -27.46
CA LEU A 560 3.16 -23.25 -28.63
C LEU A 560 1.69 -23.63 -28.84
N VAL A 561 0.98 -23.98 -27.77
CA VAL A 561 -0.47 -24.29 -27.81
C VAL A 561 -1.28 -23.08 -28.27
N TRP A 562 -1.02 -21.90 -27.71
CA TRP A 562 -1.70 -20.67 -28.11
C TRP A 562 -1.46 -20.32 -29.60
N ARG A 563 -0.22 -20.48 -30.09
CA ARG A 563 0.09 -20.31 -31.53
C ARG A 563 -0.70 -21.30 -32.39
N ALA A 564 -0.72 -22.57 -31.99
CA ALA A 564 -1.37 -23.63 -32.73
C ALA A 564 -2.88 -23.47 -32.79
N GLU A 565 -3.52 -22.99 -31.71
CA GLU A 565 -4.94 -22.63 -31.69
C GLU A 565 -5.26 -21.52 -32.69
N ARG A 566 -4.48 -20.42 -32.67
CA ARG A 566 -4.71 -19.29 -33.58
C ARG A 566 -4.52 -19.67 -35.04
N GLN A 567 -3.62 -20.61 -35.33
CA GLN A 567 -3.40 -21.14 -36.69
C GLN A 567 -4.37 -22.28 -37.05
N GLY A 568 -5.28 -22.68 -36.15
CA GLY A 568 -6.22 -23.79 -36.39
C GLY A 568 -5.57 -25.18 -36.44
N VAL A 569 -4.32 -25.32 -36.00
CA VAL A 569 -3.53 -26.56 -36.01
C VAL A 569 -3.83 -27.43 -34.78
N ALA A 570 -4.20 -26.82 -33.65
CA ALA A 570 -4.55 -27.54 -32.43
C ALA A 570 -5.91 -27.12 -31.89
N GLN A 571 -6.67 -28.09 -31.38
CA GLN A 571 -7.90 -27.87 -30.64
C GLN A 571 -7.74 -28.33 -29.19
N ALA A 572 -8.61 -27.85 -28.29
CA ALA A 572 -8.65 -28.32 -26.92
C ALA A 572 -9.04 -29.80 -26.85
N ALA A 573 -8.30 -30.58 -26.06
CA ALA A 573 -8.72 -31.95 -25.79
C ALA A 573 -10.01 -31.93 -24.96
N ALA A 574 -10.99 -32.76 -25.33
CA ALA A 574 -12.29 -32.82 -24.65
C ALA A 574 -12.20 -33.24 -23.17
N LYS A 575 -11.08 -33.85 -22.75
CA LYS A 575 -10.83 -34.31 -21.38
C LYS A 575 -9.41 -33.97 -20.97
N ASP A 576 -9.20 -33.80 -19.66
CA ASP A 576 -7.86 -33.60 -19.09
C ASP A 576 -6.90 -34.72 -19.51
N ALA A 577 -5.81 -34.35 -20.17
CA ALA A 577 -4.81 -35.31 -20.62
C ALA A 577 -4.04 -35.91 -19.45
N ARG A 578 -3.76 -37.21 -19.56
CA ARG A 578 -2.84 -37.92 -18.66
C ARG A 578 -1.41 -37.63 -19.09
N LEU A 579 -0.84 -36.57 -18.53
CA LEU A 579 0.52 -36.14 -18.84
C LEU A 579 1.55 -37.10 -18.22
N ALA A 580 2.58 -37.48 -18.99
CA ALA A 580 3.65 -38.35 -18.50
C ALA A 580 4.50 -37.62 -17.44
N PRO A 581 4.71 -38.20 -16.25
CA PRO A 581 5.49 -37.56 -15.19
C PRO A 581 6.99 -37.56 -15.52
N LEU A 582 7.68 -36.48 -15.17
CA LEU A 582 9.15 -36.44 -15.20
C LEU A 582 9.73 -37.43 -14.18
N PRO A 583 10.83 -38.13 -14.47
CA PRO A 583 11.42 -39.11 -13.55
C PRO A 583 11.73 -38.56 -12.16
N LYS A 584 12.13 -37.29 -12.06
CA LYS A 584 12.43 -36.62 -10.78
C LYS A 584 11.18 -36.27 -9.96
N ARG A 585 9.98 -36.37 -10.55
CA ARG A 585 8.68 -36.00 -9.94
C ARG A 585 7.72 -37.18 -9.84
N SER A 586 8.19 -38.40 -10.08
CA SER A 586 7.38 -39.64 -10.01
C SER A 586 6.91 -39.97 -8.60
N ASN A 587 7.59 -39.49 -7.55
CA ASN A 587 7.22 -39.70 -6.14
C ASN A 587 5.92 -38.99 -5.70
N GLY A 588 5.25 -38.31 -6.63
CA GLY A 588 4.02 -37.57 -6.39
C GLY A 588 4.26 -36.20 -5.75
N TYR A 589 3.27 -35.32 -5.90
CA TYR A 589 3.29 -34.01 -5.28
C TYR A 589 3.06 -34.13 -3.75
N PRO A 590 3.93 -33.60 -2.88
CA PRO A 590 3.76 -33.65 -1.44
C PRO A 590 2.71 -32.62 -1.00
N LEU A 591 1.46 -33.02 -0.73
CA LEU A 591 0.36 -32.08 -0.49
C LEU A 591 0.33 -31.53 0.94
N LEU A 592 0.01 -30.22 1.07
CA LEU A 592 -0.22 -29.57 2.35
C LEU A 592 -1.41 -30.19 3.09
N SER A 593 -2.50 -30.47 2.36
CA SER A 593 -3.70 -31.14 2.89
C SER A 593 -3.44 -32.53 3.51
N GLU A 594 -2.29 -33.14 3.21
CA GLU A 594 -1.84 -34.43 3.75
C GLU A 594 -0.71 -34.29 4.78
N GLY A 595 -0.35 -33.07 5.16
CA GLY A 595 0.75 -32.78 6.09
C GLY A 595 2.14 -33.07 5.52
N ARG A 596 2.29 -33.19 4.19
CA ARG A 596 3.58 -33.44 3.53
C ARG A 596 4.22 -32.13 3.08
N CYS A 597 5.47 -31.90 3.48
CA CYS A 597 6.21 -30.67 3.17
C CYS A 597 7.29 -30.88 2.08
N PHE A 598 7.62 -29.83 1.33
CA PHE A 598 8.80 -29.83 0.47
C PHE A 598 10.08 -29.73 1.32
N LYS A 599 11.20 -30.25 0.80
CA LYS A 599 12.50 -30.11 1.47
C LYS A 599 12.86 -28.63 1.61
N GLY A 600 13.06 -28.16 2.84
CA GLY A 600 13.36 -26.75 3.15
C GLY A 600 12.14 -25.90 3.51
N GLU A 601 10.93 -26.45 3.46
CA GLU A 601 9.73 -25.80 3.96
C GLU A 601 9.64 -26.00 5.49
N GLU A 602 9.89 -24.93 6.25
CA GLU A 602 9.72 -24.96 7.71
C GLU A 602 8.23 -25.07 8.05
N ARG A 603 7.88 -26.10 8.82
CA ARG A 603 6.52 -26.27 9.33
C ARG A 603 6.21 -25.10 10.25
N ARG A 604 5.04 -24.45 10.09
CA ARG A 604 4.61 -23.40 11.02
C ARG A 604 4.57 -23.98 12.43
N ALA A 605 5.20 -23.27 13.37
CA ALA A 605 5.31 -23.71 14.76
C ALA A 605 3.96 -23.91 15.47
N ASP A 606 2.88 -23.36 14.89
CA ASP A 606 1.52 -23.45 15.40
C ASP A 606 0.74 -24.68 14.89
N ASP A 607 1.29 -25.47 13.96
CA ASP A 607 0.63 -26.69 13.48
C ASP A 607 0.81 -27.84 14.48
N PRO A 608 -0.28 -28.48 14.95
CA PRO A 608 -0.16 -29.62 15.84
C PRO A 608 0.61 -30.75 15.15
N ALA A 609 1.57 -31.34 15.87
CA ALA A 609 2.30 -32.50 15.39
C ALA A 609 1.29 -33.59 15.00
N PRO A 610 1.45 -34.26 13.85
CA PRO A 610 0.54 -35.30 13.44
C PRO A 610 0.75 -36.47 14.41
N THR A 611 -0.30 -36.85 15.11
CA THR A 611 -0.27 -38.02 16.01
C THR A 611 0.00 -39.25 15.17
N GLU A 612 1.21 -39.80 15.30
CA GLU A 612 1.59 -41.05 14.66
C GLU A 612 0.61 -42.16 15.11
N PRO A 613 -0.05 -42.88 14.19
CA PRO A 613 -0.96 -43.94 14.57
C PRO A 613 -0.16 -45.03 15.28
N ALA A 614 -0.49 -45.27 16.56
CA ALA A 614 0.15 -46.31 17.37
C ALA A 614 0.08 -47.66 16.62
N PRO A 615 1.20 -48.38 16.49
CA PRO A 615 1.17 -49.71 15.87
C PRO A 615 0.27 -50.63 16.69
N ALA A 616 -0.60 -51.36 16.00
CA ALA A 616 -1.46 -52.36 16.62
C ALA A 616 -0.60 -53.40 17.36
N PRO A 617 -0.94 -53.76 18.61
CA PRO A 617 -0.12 -54.68 19.39
C PRO A 617 -0.18 -56.08 18.77
N ALA A 618 0.99 -56.59 18.38
CA ALA A 618 1.18 -57.99 18.05
C ALA A 618 1.03 -58.84 19.32
N VAL A 619 0.15 -59.83 19.24
CA VAL A 619 -0.01 -60.89 20.24
C VAL A 619 1.24 -61.78 20.21
N THR A 620 1.95 -61.93 21.33
CA THR A 620 2.80 -63.11 21.58
C THR A 620 3.06 -63.35 23.07
N VAL A 621 3.10 -64.64 23.39
CA VAL A 621 3.01 -65.37 24.66
C VAL A 621 4.36 -65.37 25.42
N PRO A 622 4.40 -65.52 26.76
CA PRO A 622 5.60 -65.26 27.57
C PRO A 622 6.49 -66.49 27.74
N ALA A 623 7.80 -66.28 27.92
CA ALA A 623 8.74 -67.24 28.48
C ALA A 623 9.84 -66.52 29.30
N ALA A 624 10.29 -67.18 30.37
CA ALA A 624 10.92 -66.60 31.55
C ALA A 624 12.48 -66.61 31.56
N ALA A 625 13.05 -65.58 32.21
CA ALA A 625 14.27 -65.47 33.07
C ALA A 625 15.65 -66.04 32.58
N PRO A 626 16.84 -65.69 33.17
CA PRO A 626 17.12 -64.91 34.40
C PRO A 626 18.29 -63.87 34.36
N VAL A 627 18.29 -63.01 35.39
CA VAL A 627 19.36 -62.33 36.17
C VAL A 627 20.81 -62.32 35.65
N SER A 628 21.44 -61.13 35.59
CA SER A 628 22.81 -60.91 36.12
C SER A 628 23.16 -59.44 36.38
N THR A 629 23.73 -59.22 37.56
CA THR A 629 24.25 -58.00 38.17
C THR A 629 25.53 -57.47 37.50
N LYS A 630 25.67 -56.13 37.39
CA LYS A 630 26.92 -55.41 37.74
C LYS A 630 26.75 -53.88 37.63
N VAL A 631 27.06 -53.21 38.74
CA VAL A 631 27.35 -51.76 38.86
C VAL A 631 28.87 -51.59 38.79
N PRO A 632 29.38 -50.53 38.12
CA PRO A 632 30.20 -49.53 38.83
C PRO A 632 29.82 -48.09 38.42
N VAL A 633 29.56 -47.19 39.38
CA VAL A 633 30.51 -46.20 39.95
C VAL A 633 31.08 -45.17 38.94
N ARG A 634 30.35 -44.05 38.84
CA ARG A 634 30.76 -42.63 39.00
C ARG A 634 32.06 -42.11 38.35
N ALA A 635 31.90 -41.15 37.42
CA ALA A 635 32.77 -39.97 37.27
C ALA A 635 32.00 -38.79 36.64
N ASP A 636 31.73 -37.80 37.50
CA ASP A 636 31.73 -36.35 37.32
C ASP A 636 31.45 -35.64 35.97
N GLN A 637 30.47 -34.72 36.09
CA GLN A 637 30.41 -33.34 35.58
C GLN A 637 29.58 -32.96 34.32
N PRO A 638 29.04 -31.71 34.30
CA PRO A 638 27.70 -31.40 33.81
C PRO A 638 27.70 -30.57 32.52
N LEU A 639 26.62 -30.65 31.74
CA LEU A 639 26.31 -29.64 30.73
C LEU A 639 24.83 -29.22 30.81
N LEU A 640 24.62 -28.08 31.46
CA LEU A 640 23.49 -27.18 31.25
C LEU A 640 24.03 -25.92 30.55
N ARG A 641 23.18 -25.31 29.71
CA ARG A 641 23.25 -23.92 29.19
C ARG A 641 24.29 -23.59 28.12
N ARG A 642 23.88 -23.61 26.85
CA ARG A 642 24.28 -22.62 25.83
C ARG A 642 23.19 -22.43 24.77
N LEU A 643 22.22 -21.55 25.02
CA LEU A 643 21.37 -20.98 23.96
C LEU A 643 21.05 -19.49 24.11
N PHE A 644 21.74 -18.75 24.99
CA PHE A 644 21.69 -17.28 25.00
C PHE A 644 23.06 -16.71 25.36
N ALA A 645 23.86 -16.37 24.34
CA ALA A 645 25.05 -15.53 24.49
C ALA A 645 24.76 -14.12 23.95
N PRO A 646 25.31 -13.04 24.55
CA PRO A 646 25.09 -11.67 24.09
C PRO A 646 25.85 -11.38 22.78
N ARG A 647 25.29 -10.48 21.96
CA ARG A 647 25.91 -9.94 20.73
C ARG A 647 27.06 -8.96 21.04
N SER A 648 28.10 -9.41 21.72
CA SER A 648 29.37 -8.66 21.88
C SER A 648 30.38 -9.18 20.87
N GLY A 649 30.31 -8.69 19.63
CA GLY A 649 31.19 -9.16 18.57
C GLY A 649 31.15 -8.35 17.28
N ARG A 650 30.89 -7.04 17.36
CA ARG A 650 31.18 -6.12 16.25
C ARG A 650 32.58 -5.56 16.49
N GLN A 651 33.52 -5.93 15.63
CA GLN A 651 34.88 -5.39 15.63
C GLN A 651 34.82 -3.87 15.73
N GLN A 652 35.35 -3.33 16.83
CA GLN A 652 35.70 -1.93 16.93
C GLN A 652 36.82 -1.68 15.91
N ARG A 653 36.54 -0.85 14.90
CA ARG A 653 37.63 -0.27 14.09
C ARG A 653 38.51 0.58 15.02
N PRO A 654 39.85 0.54 14.85
CA PRO A 654 40.76 1.33 15.68
C PRO A 654 40.41 2.82 15.61
N ALA A 655 40.39 3.46 16.78
CA ALA A 655 39.93 4.83 17.02
C ALA A 655 40.81 5.93 16.38
N ASP A 656 41.93 5.55 15.75
CA ASP A 656 43.00 6.48 15.38
C ASP A 656 42.88 7.08 13.97
N VAL A 657 41.82 6.79 13.22
CA VAL A 657 41.56 7.39 11.88
C VAL A 657 40.61 8.60 11.93
N VAL A 658 40.09 8.97 13.11
CA VAL A 658 39.28 10.19 13.27
C VAL A 658 40.21 11.40 13.43
N ARG A 659 40.96 11.73 12.37
CA ARG A 659 41.62 13.03 12.25
C ARG A 659 40.55 14.13 12.33
N ALA A 660 40.75 15.06 13.27
CA ALA A 660 40.14 16.39 13.39
C ALA A 660 38.77 16.57 12.71
N VAL A 661 37.71 15.96 13.26
CA VAL A 661 36.34 16.32 12.90
C VAL A 661 36.10 17.76 13.36
N VAL A 662 36.08 18.69 12.42
CA VAL A 662 35.81 20.11 12.67
C VAL A 662 34.36 20.25 13.18
N ARG A 663 34.20 20.50 14.48
CA ARG A 663 32.92 20.88 15.08
C ARG A 663 32.74 22.39 14.87
N ARG A 664 31.86 22.79 13.95
CA ARG A 664 31.48 24.21 13.77
C ARG A 664 30.20 24.51 14.56
N SER A 665 30.11 25.70 15.15
CA SER A 665 28.96 26.13 15.96
C SER A 665 27.66 26.16 15.14
N GLN A 666 26.54 25.88 15.80
CA GLN A 666 25.21 26.05 15.19
C GLN A 666 24.95 27.53 14.98
N ARG A 667 24.56 27.92 13.76
CA ARG A 667 23.88 29.20 13.54
C ARG A 667 22.45 29.03 14.04
N ILE A 668 22.04 29.87 14.98
CA ILE A 668 20.66 29.94 15.44
C ILE A 668 19.83 30.57 14.32
N LEU A 669 18.69 29.95 13.97
CA LEU A 669 17.75 30.54 13.01
C LEU A 669 17.36 31.94 13.48
N THR A 670 17.49 32.92 12.60
CA THR A 670 16.97 34.27 12.87
C THR A 670 15.44 34.21 12.99
N PRO A 671 14.80 35.17 13.66
CA PRO A 671 13.33 35.22 13.74
C PRO A 671 12.65 35.13 12.37
N GLU A 672 13.22 35.77 11.35
CA GLU A 672 12.72 35.77 9.97
C GLU A 672 12.83 34.38 9.32
N GLU A 673 13.94 33.68 9.56
CA GLU A 673 14.13 32.30 9.10
C GLU A 673 13.15 31.33 9.78
N ARG A 674 12.82 31.57 11.06
CA ARG A 674 11.79 30.77 11.77
C ARG A 674 10.39 31.03 11.24
N GLU A 675 10.08 32.27 10.86
CA GLU A 675 8.79 32.61 10.23
C GLU A 675 8.66 31.88 8.89
N ARG A 676 9.71 31.93 8.06
CA ARG A 676 9.73 31.26 6.76
C ARG A 676 9.57 29.73 6.85
N VAL A 677 10.11 29.10 7.89
CA VAL A 677 9.89 27.67 8.17
C VAL A 677 8.46 27.40 8.65
N ARG A 678 7.86 28.31 9.41
CA ARG A 678 6.46 28.22 9.89
C ARG A 678 5.44 28.34 8.76
N ASP A 679 5.71 29.18 7.77
CA ASP A 679 4.83 29.38 6.60
C ASP A 679 4.86 28.22 5.58
N MET A 680 5.71 27.21 5.81
CA MET A 680 5.84 26.07 4.91
C MET A 680 4.60 25.15 4.99
N PRO A 681 4.04 24.68 3.85
CA PRO A 681 2.97 23.69 3.87
C PRO A 681 3.35 22.46 4.68
N LEU A 682 2.44 21.94 5.50
CA LEU A 682 2.73 20.89 6.49
C LEU A 682 3.41 19.63 5.90
N LEU A 683 3.02 19.23 4.70
CA LEU A 683 3.63 18.09 4.00
C LEU A 683 5.09 18.38 3.60
N ASN A 684 5.37 19.59 3.11
CA ASN A 684 6.73 20.03 2.77
C ASN A 684 7.57 20.17 4.04
N LEU A 685 6.99 20.70 5.12
CA LEU A 685 7.65 20.79 6.42
C LEU A 685 8.03 19.39 6.93
N GLN A 686 7.11 18.43 6.89
CA GLN A 686 7.38 17.03 7.26
C GLN A 686 8.50 16.41 6.40
N GLY A 687 8.49 16.64 5.09
CA GLY A 687 9.56 16.22 4.19
C GLY A 687 10.91 16.85 4.56
N ALA A 688 10.93 18.17 4.76
CA ALA A 688 12.11 18.95 5.12
C ALA A 688 12.75 18.44 6.42
N LEU A 689 11.90 18.11 7.38
CA LEU A 689 12.26 17.59 8.70
C LEU A 689 12.89 16.20 8.60
N ILE A 690 12.28 15.29 7.82
CA ILE A 690 12.79 13.94 7.59
C ILE A 690 14.19 13.99 6.95
N MET A 691 14.40 14.91 6.02
CA MET A 691 15.68 15.05 5.30
C MET A 691 16.71 15.90 6.04
N GLY A 692 16.32 16.64 7.07
CA GLY A 692 17.21 17.52 7.84
C GLY A 692 17.65 18.76 7.05
N ILE A 693 16.78 19.32 6.21
CA ILE A 693 17.05 20.51 5.38
C ILE A 693 16.35 21.77 5.88
N THR A 694 15.74 21.71 7.06
CA THR A 694 15.03 22.84 7.70
C THR A 694 15.95 23.93 8.22
N ASP A 695 17.24 23.66 8.36
CA ASP A 695 18.24 24.66 8.74
C ASP A 695 18.88 25.25 7.46
N PRO A 696 19.18 26.56 7.41
CA PRO A 696 19.95 27.15 6.32
C PRO A 696 21.28 26.41 6.18
N VAL A 697 21.73 26.20 4.94
CA VAL A 697 22.92 25.41 4.57
C VAL A 697 24.08 25.74 5.52
N PRO A 698 24.37 24.87 6.49
CA PRO A 698 25.12 25.30 7.67
C PRO A 698 26.62 24.96 7.55
N ASN A 699 27.06 24.51 6.37
CA ASN A 699 28.44 24.41 5.90
C ASN A 699 28.51 25.11 4.54
N PRO A 700 29.56 25.87 4.19
CA PRO A 700 29.72 26.32 2.81
C PRO A 700 29.65 25.08 1.92
N SER A 701 28.70 25.09 0.98
CA SER A 701 28.63 24.00 0.02
C SER A 701 30.01 23.87 -0.62
N PRO A 702 30.52 22.64 -0.83
CA PRO A 702 31.74 22.46 -1.61
C PRO A 702 31.61 23.07 -3.01
N MET A 703 30.38 23.23 -3.51
CA MET A 703 30.08 24.01 -4.70
C MET A 703 29.89 25.49 -4.33
N PRO A 704 30.64 26.43 -4.94
CA PRO A 704 30.39 27.87 -4.77
C PRO A 704 28.94 28.23 -5.16
N GLU A 705 28.34 29.21 -4.47
CA GLU A 705 26.94 29.61 -4.71
C GLU A 705 26.69 30.03 -6.16
N GLU A 706 27.67 30.67 -6.81
CA GLU A 706 27.60 31.05 -8.23
C GLU A 706 27.49 29.83 -9.14
N ALA A 707 28.24 28.75 -8.84
CA ALA A 707 28.15 27.49 -9.57
C ALA A 707 26.83 26.78 -9.28
N GLY A 708 26.37 26.79 -8.02
CA GLY A 708 25.06 26.27 -7.64
C GLY A 708 23.91 26.98 -8.35
N ALA A 709 23.97 28.31 -8.44
CA ALA A 709 23.01 29.14 -9.17
C ALA A 709 23.01 28.80 -10.66
N TRP A 710 24.18 28.65 -11.27
CA TRP A 710 24.29 28.24 -12.67
C TRP A 710 23.64 26.89 -12.92
N VAL A 711 23.89 25.88 -12.06
CA VAL A 711 23.29 24.54 -12.18
C VAL A 711 21.77 24.61 -12.00
N ARG A 712 21.26 25.41 -11.05
CA ARG A 712 19.81 25.62 -10.88
C ARG A 712 19.16 26.24 -12.11
N GLU A 713 19.80 27.23 -12.71
CA GLU A 713 19.26 27.96 -13.86
C GLU A 713 19.38 27.16 -15.17
N HIS A 714 20.50 26.48 -15.40
CA HIS A 714 20.84 25.92 -16.72
C HIS A 714 20.78 24.39 -16.81
N ALA A 715 20.96 23.69 -15.68
CA ALA A 715 21.01 22.23 -15.66
C ALA A 715 19.75 21.61 -15.08
N TRP A 716 19.18 22.19 -14.02
CA TRP A 716 18.00 21.64 -13.38
C TRP A 716 16.76 21.75 -14.26
N PRO A 717 16.01 20.66 -14.43
CA PRO A 717 14.68 20.72 -15.02
C PRO A 717 13.73 21.59 -14.17
N ALA A 718 12.70 22.15 -14.80
CA ALA A 718 11.72 23.03 -14.13
C ALA A 718 11.09 22.40 -12.86
N TYR A 719 10.87 21.09 -12.84
CA TYR A 719 10.29 20.41 -11.66
C TYR A 719 11.25 20.33 -10.46
N TRP A 720 12.57 20.39 -10.68
CA TRP A 720 13.57 20.49 -9.60
C TRP A 720 13.63 21.91 -9.04
N GLN A 721 13.46 22.93 -9.89
CA GLN A 721 13.32 24.31 -9.44
C GLN A 721 12.04 24.45 -8.60
N GLU A 722 10.91 23.91 -9.08
CA GLU A 722 9.65 23.93 -8.32
C GLU A 722 9.76 23.18 -6.98
N MET A 723 10.45 22.04 -6.96
CA MET A 723 10.73 21.33 -5.70
C MET A 723 11.66 22.14 -4.80
N GLU A 724 12.71 22.77 -5.33
CA GLU A 724 13.63 23.61 -4.56
C GLU A 724 12.89 24.79 -3.91
N ASP A 725 12.04 25.48 -4.68
CA ASP A 725 11.27 26.65 -4.27
C ASP A 725 10.25 26.33 -3.15
N ARG A 726 9.82 25.07 -3.05
CA ARG A 726 8.92 24.60 -1.98
C ARG A 726 9.60 24.53 -0.61
N TYR A 727 10.93 24.68 -0.54
CA TYR A 727 11.70 24.63 0.69
C TYR A 727 12.48 25.95 0.90
N PRO A 728 12.37 26.57 2.08
CA PRO A 728 12.84 27.94 2.33
C PRO A 728 14.35 28.13 2.25
N PHE A 729 15.08 27.03 2.27
CA PHE A 729 16.53 26.98 2.13
C PHE A 729 16.96 26.03 1.00
N GLY A 730 16.06 25.65 0.09
CA GLY A 730 16.32 24.66 -0.95
C GLY A 730 16.10 23.20 -0.50
N PHE A 731 15.62 22.37 -1.43
CA PHE A 731 15.36 20.94 -1.28
C PHE A 731 16.63 20.11 -1.50
N HIS A 732 17.37 20.40 -2.57
CA HIS A 732 18.57 19.67 -2.95
C HIS A 732 19.80 20.26 -2.25
N ARG A 733 20.34 19.47 -1.32
CA ARG A 733 21.68 19.68 -0.77
C ARG A 733 22.67 18.99 -1.68
N TRP A 734 23.76 19.67 -2.06
CA TRP A 734 24.80 19.08 -2.90
C TRP A 734 25.52 17.96 -2.17
N SER A 735 25.57 18.01 -0.84
CA SER A 735 26.31 17.05 -0.04
C SER A 735 25.57 16.67 1.23
N MET A 736 25.71 15.41 1.68
CA MET A 736 25.11 14.94 2.94
C MET A 736 25.55 15.76 4.16
N CYS A 737 26.73 16.36 4.10
CA CYS A 737 27.36 17.17 5.14
C CYS A 737 26.77 18.58 5.21
N GLU A 738 25.92 18.96 4.25
CA GLU A 738 25.08 20.15 4.34
C GLU A 738 23.76 19.88 5.09
N ARG A 739 23.47 18.62 5.48
CA ARG A 739 22.30 18.34 6.33
C ARG A 739 22.47 18.98 7.71
N GLY A 740 21.38 19.54 8.21
CA GLY A 740 21.28 20.21 9.50
C GLY A 740 20.98 19.24 10.64
N THR A 741 20.11 19.67 11.54
CA THR A 741 19.69 18.89 12.71
C THR A 741 18.73 17.76 12.27
N CYS A 742 18.91 16.53 12.78
CA CYS A 742 18.01 15.42 12.44
C CYS A 742 16.61 15.65 13.04
N TRP A 743 15.56 15.19 12.36
CA TRP A 743 14.16 15.27 12.80
C TRP A 743 13.98 14.98 14.30
N ASN A 744 14.50 13.84 14.77
CA ASN A 744 14.36 13.44 16.17
C ASN A 744 14.88 14.49 17.14
N CYS A 745 15.98 15.17 16.81
CA CYS A 745 16.50 16.24 17.65
C CYS A 745 15.74 17.56 17.49
N LEU A 746 15.20 17.87 16.31
CA LEU A 746 14.33 19.01 16.10
C LEU A 746 13.02 18.87 16.90
N SER A 747 12.50 17.64 17.03
CA SER A 747 11.33 17.34 17.87
C SER A 747 11.64 17.22 19.37
N GLY A 748 12.82 17.65 19.83
CA GLY A 748 13.26 17.53 21.23
C GLY A 748 13.58 16.10 21.71
N ARG A 749 13.47 15.10 20.83
CA ARG A 749 13.69 13.67 21.12
C ARG A 749 15.16 13.28 20.96
N HIS A 750 16.02 13.89 21.79
CA HIS A 750 17.47 13.65 21.82
C HIS A 750 17.86 12.21 22.21
N ASP A 751 16.95 11.46 22.84
CA ASP A 751 17.08 10.05 23.17
C ASP A 751 17.16 9.15 21.92
N ILE A 752 16.50 9.55 20.83
CA ILE A 752 16.46 8.82 19.56
C ILE A 752 17.22 9.54 18.44
N CYS A 753 18.16 10.44 18.75
CA CYS A 753 19.03 11.05 17.74
C CYS A 753 19.66 9.99 16.82
N VAL A 754 19.55 10.19 15.50
CA VAL A 754 20.03 9.23 14.48
C VAL A 754 21.51 8.86 14.72
N HIS A 755 22.36 9.85 15.00
CA HIS A 755 23.79 9.61 15.25
C HIS A 755 24.07 8.97 16.61
N ARG A 756 23.22 9.22 17.61
CA ARG A 756 23.31 8.55 18.92
C ARG A 756 22.91 7.08 18.81
N GLN A 757 21.90 6.76 18.00
CA GLN A 757 21.51 5.38 17.70
C GLN A 757 22.57 4.65 16.85
N LYS A 758 23.17 5.34 15.89
CA LYS A 758 24.24 4.80 15.02
C LYS A 758 25.57 4.65 15.75
N GLY A 759 25.80 5.42 16.82
CA GLY A 759 27.05 5.43 17.59
C GLY A 759 28.20 6.15 16.89
N GLY A 760 27.89 7.07 15.97
CA GLY A 760 28.88 7.75 15.13
C GLY A 760 28.23 8.65 14.06
N PRO A 761 29.04 9.35 13.25
CA PRO A 761 28.55 10.15 12.15
C PRO A 761 27.94 9.28 11.04
N ASP A 762 27.14 9.90 10.19
CA ASP A 762 26.86 9.33 8.88
C ASP A 762 27.99 9.70 7.93
N VAL A 763 28.50 8.71 7.20
CA VAL A 763 29.61 8.89 6.26
C VAL A 763 29.10 8.45 4.91
N ASP A 764 29.00 9.40 3.98
CA ASP A 764 28.58 9.18 2.60
C ASP A 764 29.80 9.41 1.69
N ASP A 765 29.96 8.58 0.66
CA ASP A 765 30.96 8.81 -0.39
C ASP A 765 30.53 9.93 -1.35
N ASN A 766 29.26 10.35 -1.24
CA ASN A 766 28.73 11.60 -1.74
C ASN A 766 28.86 11.74 -3.26
N ARG A 767 28.97 10.59 -3.95
CA ARG A 767 28.96 10.51 -5.40
C ARG A 767 27.53 10.61 -5.86
N ASP A 768 27.23 11.71 -6.53
CA ASP A 768 25.92 11.91 -7.15
C ASP A 768 26.11 12.20 -8.64
N TRP A 769 25.03 12.38 -9.39
CA TRP A 769 25.07 12.61 -10.83
C TRP A 769 24.34 13.90 -11.19
N VAL A 770 25.00 14.80 -11.92
CA VAL A 770 24.37 16.00 -12.47
C VAL A 770 23.60 15.62 -13.73
N THR A 771 22.29 15.86 -13.75
CA THR A 771 21.44 15.68 -14.93
C THR A 771 21.04 17.02 -15.54
N ASN A 772 21.00 17.12 -16.87
CA ASN A 772 20.53 18.31 -17.57
C ASN A 772 18.99 18.40 -17.66
N HIS A 773 18.46 19.46 -18.28
CA HIS A 773 17.01 19.70 -18.46
C HIS A 773 16.27 18.59 -19.24
N GLN A 774 17.00 17.70 -19.92
CA GLN A 774 16.47 16.54 -20.65
C GLN A 774 16.51 15.25 -19.81
N GLY A 775 16.93 15.33 -18.55
CA GLY A 775 17.11 14.19 -17.65
C GLY A 775 18.36 13.35 -17.94
N ARG A 776 19.27 13.80 -18.82
CA ARG A 776 20.50 13.06 -19.16
C ARG A 776 21.57 13.36 -18.13
N THR A 777 22.24 12.33 -17.60
CA THR A 777 23.45 12.49 -16.79
C THR A 777 24.54 13.11 -17.64
N VAL A 778 24.99 14.31 -17.26
CA VAL A 778 26.02 15.06 -17.97
C VAL A 778 27.36 15.06 -17.23
N ALA A 779 27.37 14.78 -15.92
CA ALA A 779 28.59 14.66 -15.13
C ALA A 779 28.37 13.83 -13.85
N GLU A 780 29.42 13.17 -13.36
CA GLU A 780 29.48 12.72 -11.96
C GLU A 780 29.73 13.95 -11.07
N PHE A 781 28.86 14.18 -10.12
CA PHE A 781 29.05 15.18 -9.08
C PHE A 781 29.93 14.59 -7.98
N ILE A 782 31.19 15.06 -7.94
CA ILE A 782 32.12 14.75 -6.87
C ILE A 782 32.30 16.03 -6.04
N PRO A 783 31.62 16.18 -4.89
CA PRO A 783 31.68 17.39 -4.07
C PRO A 783 33.08 17.65 -3.49
N ARG A 784 33.99 16.68 -3.50
CA ARG A 784 35.35 16.83 -2.96
C ARG A 784 36.34 16.29 -3.99
N PRO A 785 37.10 17.16 -4.68
CA PRO A 785 38.07 16.74 -5.71
C PRO A 785 39.08 15.70 -5.19
N ASP A 786 39.41 15.76 -3.90
CA ASP A 786 40.38 14.89 -3.24
C ASP A 786 39.79 13.56 -2.72
N GLY A 787 38.51 13.28 -2.99
CA GLY A 787 37.85 12.02 -2.60
C GLY A 787 37.57 11.86 -1.09
N GLU A 788 37.63 12.96 -0.33
CA GLU A 788 37.28 12.93 1.09
C GLU A 788 35.79 12.58 1.27
N PRO A 789 35.45 11.59 2.11
CA PRO A 789 34.07 11.24 2.34
C PRO A 789 33.36 12.39 3.07
N CYS A 790 32.11 12.60 2.72
CA CYS A 790 31.29 13.61 3.33
C CYS A 790 30.68 13.05 4.62
N VAL A 791 30.98 13.72 5.73
CA VAL A 791 30.63 13.27 7.07
C VAL A 791 29.53 14.17 7.62
N TRP A 792 28.33 13.63 7.76
CA TRP A 792 27.23 14.32 8.44
C TRP A 792 27.22 13.97 9.93
N TRP A 793 27.08 15.02 10.75
CA TRP A 793 26.76 14.92 12.17
C TRP A 793 25.51 15.73 12.44
N CYS A 794 24.56 15.12 13.15
CA CYS A 794 23.41 15.86 13.66
C CYS A 794 23.92 16.87 14.67
N ARG A 795 23.57 18.13 14.45
CA ARG A 795 24.12 19.26 15.20
C ARG A 795 23.55 19.46 16.60
N CYS A 796 22.52 18.71 17.00
CA CYS A 796 21.95 18.86 18.35
C CYS A 796 22.97 18.55 19.45
N GLU A 797 22.80 19.21 20.58
CA GLU A 797 23.67 19.18 21.76
C GLU A 797 23.75 17.81 22.46
N CYS A 798 22.93 16.84 22.03
CA CYS A 798 22.90 15.55 22.68
C CYS A 798 24.26 14.83 22.59
N PRO A 799 24.70 14.15 23.66
CA PRO A 799 25.97 13.41 23.66
C PRO A 799 25.94 12.35 22.55
N LYS A 800 26.87 12.48 21.61
CA LYS A 800 27.04 11.55 20.49
C LYS A 800 27.94 10.36 20.84
N GLY A 801 28.81 10.55 21.83
CA GLY A 801 29.63 9.51 22.42
C GLY A 801 28.90 8.87 23.62
N GLY A 802 29.04 7.56 23.76
CA GLY A 802 28.44 6.78 24.85
C GLY A 802 27.63 5.58 24.33
N PRO A 803 27.30 4.61 25.20
CA PRO A 803 26.46 3.48 24.82
C PRO A 803 25.10 3.99 24.34
N ALA A 804 24.65 3.48 23.19
CA ALA A 804 23.32 3.78 22.67
C ALA A 804 22.28 3.50 23.78
N PRO A 805 21.30 4.40 23.99
CA PRO A 805 20.29 4.18 25.01
C PRO A 805 19.60 2.85 24.76
N ALA A 806 19.37 2.08 25.84
CA ALA A 806 18.72 0.79 25.74
C ALA A 806 17.39 0.97 25.02
N ARG A 807 17.24 0.30 23.87
CA ARG A 807 15.99 0.31 23.11
C ARG A 807 14.85 -0.09 24.06
N PRO A 808 13.70 0.62 24.09
CA PRO A 808 12.60 0.25 24.96
C PRO A 808 12.30 -1.22 24.79
N ALA A 809 12.38 -2.00 25.88
CA ALA A 809 12.15 -3.42 25.83
C ALA A 809 10.76 -3.65 25.21
N ALA A 810 10.69 -4.41 24.12
CA ALA A 810 9.42 -4.79 23.53
C ALA A 810 8.53 -5.36 24.64
N LYS A 811 7.34 -4.78 24.84
CA LYS A 811 6.41 -5.19 25.90
C LYS A 811 6.28 -6.72 25.85
N ARG A 812 6.71 -7.37 26.93
CA ARG A 812 6.68 -8.84 27.07
C ARG A 812 5.24 -9.29 26.83
N LYS A 813 5.02 -10.10 25.80
CA LYS A 813 3.74 -10.75 25.54
C LYS A 813 3.34 -11.51 26.82
N PRO A 814 2.16 -11.26 27.42
CA PRO A 814 1.77 -11.92 28.66
C PRO A 814 1.79 -13.44 28.47
N ALA A 815 2.33 -14.15 29.45
CA ALA A 815 2.46 -15.60 29.42
C ALA A 815 1.06 -16.24 29.34
N ARG A 816 0.92 -17.22 28.44
CA ARG A 816 -0.31 -18.00 28.24
C ARG A 816 -0.65 -18.70 29.57
N ALA A 817 -1.80 -18.40 30.15
CA ALA A 817 -2.30 -19.05 31.35
C ALA A 817 -2.37 -20.57 31.12
N GLY A 818 -1.81 -21.33 32.06
CA GLY A 818 -1.77 -22.79 32.01
C GLY A 818 -3.18 -23.39 31.97
N SER A 819 -3.36 -24.42 31.15
CA SER A 819 -4.63 -25.14 31.02
C SER A 819 -5.09 -25.69 32.38
N PRO A 820 -6.36 -25.49 32.79
CA PRO A 820 -6.88 -26.12 33.99
C PRO A 820 -6.98 -27.64 33.81
N ALA A 821 -6.66 -28.36 34.88
CA ALA A 821 -6.67 -29.82 34.94
C ALA A 821 -8.05 -30.40 34.59
N ALA A 822 -8.04 -31.50 33.82
CA ALA A 822 -9.23 -32.20 33.40
C ALA A 822 -9.97 -32.81 34.61
N PRO A 823 -11.31 -32.68 34.69
CA PRO A 823 -12.10 -33.35 35.71
C PRO A 823 -12.21 -34.86 35.45
N GLU A 824 -12.25 -35.61 36.55
CA GLU A 824 -12.32 -37.05 36.64
C GLU A 824 -13.62 -37.62 36.02
N PRO A 825 -13.58 -38.78 35.32
CA PRO A 825 -14.73 -39.30 34.59
C PRO A 825 -15.79 -39.92 35.51
N ALA A 826 -17.05 -39.54 35.29
CA ALA A 826 -18.23 -40.12 35.94
C ALA A 826 -18.54 -41.54 35.42
N PRO A 827 -19.15 -42.42 36.24
CA PRO A 827 -19.31 -43.84 35.94
C PRO A 827 -20.34 -44.11 34.83
N ALA A 828 -20.03 -45.15 34.05
CA ALA A 828 -20.77 -45.62 32.89
C ALA A 828 -22.20 -46.06 33.23
N ARG A 829 -23.19 -45.55 32.48
CA ARG A 829 -24.55 -46.10 32.44
C ARG A 829 -24.63 -47.23 31.41
N ALA A 830 -25.15 -48.35 31.88
CA ALA A 830 -25.37 -49.57 31.12
C ALA A 830 -26.50 -49.41 30.08
N GLY A 831 -26.21 -49.94 28.89
CA GLY A 831 -27.10 -50.71 28.00
C GLY A 831 -28.53 -50.22 27.76
N ALA A 832 -28.76 -49.69 26.56
CA ALA A 832 -30.02 -49.89 25.85
C ALA A 832 -29.70 -50.40 24.42
N THR A 833 -30.34 -51.51 24.11
CA THR A 833 -30.14 -52.42 22.98
C THR A 833 -30.41 -51.81 21.61
N ALA A 834 -29.59 -52.25 20.65
CA ALA A 834 -29.70 -51.98 19.24
C ALA A 834 -31.05 -52.41 18.63
N ARG A 835 -31.57 -51.59 17.71
CA ARG A 835 -32.46 -52.02 16.64
C ARG A 835 -31.85 -51.54 15.32
N ALA A 836 -31.54 -52.49 14.44
CA ALA A 836 -31.03 -52.27 13.08
C ALA A 836 -32.21 -52.04 12.10
N PRO A 837 -31.94 -51.49 10.90
CA PRO A 837 -32.84 -50.58 10.21
C PRO A 837 -33.72 -51.24 9.15
N GLU A 838 -34.92 -50.68 8.94
CA GLU A 838 -35.68 -50.86 7.70
C GLU A 838 -35.25 -49.82 6.67
N ALA A 839 -35.04 -50.31 5.46
CA ALA A 839 -34.67 -49.57 4.27
C ALA A 839 -35.91 -48.99 3.56
N ASP A 840 -35.64 -47.97 2.74
CA ASP A 840 -36.44 -47.49 1.60
C ASP A 840 -37.77 -46.77 1.86
N ALA A 841 -37.73 -45.43 1.76
CA ALA A 841 -38.54 -44.67 0.80
C ALA A 841 -38.22 -43.16 0.89
N VAL A 842 -38.45 -42.45 -0.22
CA VAL A 842 -38.40 -40.99 -0.39
C VAL A 842 -37.06 -40.43 -0.86
N GLN A 843 -36.72 -40.76 -2.11
CA GLN A 843 -35.92 -39.88 -2.97
C GLN A 843 -36.58 -39.82 -4.35
N ALA A 844 -37.70 -39.10 -4.44
CA ALA A 844 -38.37 -38.73 -5.69
C ALA A 844 -39.27 -37.51 -5.46
N ALA A 845 -38.66 -36.34 -5.29
CA ALA A 845 -39.28 -35.03 -5.55
C ALA A 845 -38.16 -33.98 -5.50
N LEU A 846 -37.63 -33.64 -6.67
CA LEU A 846 -37.05 -32.34 -7.06
C LEU A 846 -36.40 -32.54 -8.44
N TRP A 847 -37.28 -32.59 -9.44
CA TRP A 847 -37.05 -31.92 -10.72
C TRP A 847 -37.74 -30.57 -10.63
#